data_AF-A0A7Y4U3G7-F1
#
_entry.id   AF-A0A7Y4U3G7-F1
#
_cell.length_a   1.000
_cell.length_b   1.000
_cell.length_c   1.000
_cell.angle_alpha   90.00
_cell.angle_beta   90.00
_cell.angle_gamma   90.00
#
_symmetry.space_group_name_H-M   'P 1'
#
loop_
_entity.id
_entity.type
_entity.pdbx_description
1 polymer ?
#
loop_
_entity_poly.entity_id
_entity_poly.type
_entity_poly.pdbx_seq_one_letter_code
_entity_poly.pdbx_strand_id
1 'polypeptide(L)'
;MTLHDARVWQALVLGSVLLFGVHALDFPLDATIIAVTLVTGVLSEYGCAALTRTARTARPLSAFISALSVLLLFRSTTFWTYPVIIMLAVASKYLIRVRGQHWLNPTNFAVLIGTVLLPGWVSSGQWGHLAAMPLALGGLGILVVLRAGRLDSALAFLGSSALLELGRLSYYGYPHLLDLFAHRFSNGALWLFTFYMITDPKTTPQQRWGRIAHAAIVALVSLLLSEWYWKDTFLWALLFSAPLVPLFDWLQPRLQFTIYPVKKEEFAVKRLFARLSLLSLGLLLLRPVPGHAFCGFYVSRADATMYNSASQVVVARDENQTVLTMVNNYRGDPKEFAIVVPVPVVLEKEMVRVIDPKVVEHLDAYSAPRLVEYHDPDPCQVILMGEMAARATAPAAAPMEKRRDEAKSLGVTIEAEYTVGEYDIVVLSATESSGLETWLRENSYNIPRGASQALAPYIRSDMKFFVAKVNLQERARSGYTSLRPLQFAFESSRFMLPIRLGMINADGPQDLLIYFLTKQYRVEVTNYRNPKLPSDQEIPPYIKGEFRKFYTDMFQTATAKENQKAVFTEYAWNMGWCDPCAADPLSTQELESLGVWWLTDLAQPMGGQRMLAPAPNMGTPVFVTRLHVRYDAQHFPEDLMFKVTQDSTNFQGRYVIRHPWTGQITCPAGQEYLKQVAQRQEREAQTLASLTGWDIQQVRARLPQLPSVTESGWKERIKTLFKKQ
;
A
#
# COMPACT_ATOMS: atom_id res chain seq x y z
N MET A 1 -19.17 -36.73 8.49
CA MET A 1 -17.82 -36.54 7.92
C MET A 1 -16.80 -36.86 9.00
N THR A 2 -15.89 -37.80 8.79
CA THR A 2 -14.85 -38.14 9.79
C THR A 2 -13.69 -37.14 9.68
N LEU A 3 -13.15 -36.68 10.81
CA LEU A 3 -11.98 -35.78 10.91
C LEU A 3 -10.67 -36.34 10.28
N HIS A 4 -10.76 -37.53 9.70
CA HIS A 4 -9.70 -38.24 8.98
C HIS A 4 -9.60 -37.85 7.50
N ASP A 5 -10.66 -37.26 6.91
CA ASP A 5 -10.61 -36.80 5.51
C ASP A 5 -9.83 -35.49 5.39
N ALA A 6 -8.74 -35.49 4.61
CA ALA A 6 -7.88 -34.32 4.37
C ALA A 6 -8.66 -33.15 3.75
N ARG A 7 -9.74 -33.43 3.00
CA ARG A 7 -10.58 -32.41 2.36
C ARG A 7 -11.32 -31.52 3.36
N VAL A 8 -11.67 -32.05 4.53
CA VAL A 8 -12.31 -31.25 5.59
C VAL A 8 -11.34 -30.18 6.11
N TRP A 9 -10.07 -30.56 6.32
CA TRP A 9 -9.03 -29.61 6.72
C TRP A 9 -8.76 -28.58 5.64
N GLN A 10 -8.73 -29.00 4.37
CA GLN A 10 -8.60 -28.07 3.24
C GLN A 10 -9.74 -27.06 3.20
N ALA A 11 -11.00 -27.50 3.36
CA ALA A 11 -12.15 -26.61 3.40
C ALA A 11 -12.10 -25.64 4.59
N LEU A 12 -11.72 -26.12 5.78
CA LEU A 12 -11.58 -25.29 6.97
C LEU A 12 -10.50 -24.23 6.81
N VAL A 13 -9.32 -24.59 6.28
CA VAL A 13 -8.24 -23.62 6.07
C VAL A 13 -8.64 -22.61 5.00
N LEU A 14 -9.10 -23.04 3.83
CA LEU A 14 -9.50 -22.11 2.76
C LEU A 14 -10.65 -21.21 3.21
N GLY A 15 -11.61 -21.74 3.98
CA GLY A 15 -12.70 -20.95 4.56
C GLY A 15 -12.20 -19.93 5.59
N SER A 16 -11.27 -20.32 6.47
CA SER A 16 -10.68 -19.41 7.46
C SER A 16 -9.87 -18.30 6.79
N VAL A 17 -9.09 -18.65 5.77
CA VAL A 17 -8.32 -17.69 4.96
C VAL A 17 -9.24 -16.74 4.20
N LEU A 18 -10.37 -17.24 3.67
CA LEU A 18 -11.37 -16.42 3.00
C LEU A 18 -12.02 -15.43 3.97
N LEU A 19 -12.47 -15.90 5.13
CA LEU A 19 -13.06 -15.05 6.17
C LEU A 19 -12.07 -14.00 6.66
N PHE A 20 -10.81 -14.39 6.90
CA PHE A 20 -9.75 -13.47 7.24
C PHE A 20 -9.53 -12.42 6.13
N GLY A 21 -9.45 -12.84 4.87
CA GLY A 21 -9.29 -11.94 3.74
C GLY A 21 -10.44 -10.92 3.63
N VAL A 22 -11.69 -11.36 3.81
CA VAL A 22 -12.88 -10.49 3.77
C VAL A 22 -12.91 -9.52 4.95
N HIS A 23 -12.62 -9.97 6.17
CA HIS A 23 -12.80 -9.15 7.37
C HIS A 23 -11.58 -8.33 7.78
N ALA A 24 -10.37 -8.75 7.40
CA ALA A 24 -9.12 -8.11 7.86
C ALA A 24 -8.26 -7.55 6.71
N LEU A 25 -8.45 -8.02 5.47
CA LEU A 25 -7.74 -7.53 4.29
C LEU A 25 -8.67 -6.85 3.27
N ASP A 26 -9.92 -6.58 3.66
CA ASP A 26 -10.96 -5.94 2.84
C ASP A 26 -11.07 -6.53 1.43
N PHE A 27 -11.07 -7.87 1.32
CA PHE A 27 -11.28 -8.53 0.03
C PHE A 27 -12.61 -8.05 -0.57
N PRO A 28 -12.64 -7.62 -1.84
CA PRO A 28 -13.85 -7.08 -2.48
C PRO A 28 -14.80 -8.23 -2.87
N LEU A 29 -15.33 -8.93 -1.87
CA LEU A 29 -16.26 -10.03 -1.99
C LEU A 29 -17.45 -9.78 -1.07
N ASP A 30 -18.61 -9.51 -1.68
CA ASP A 30 -19.87 -9.44 -0.95
C ASP A 30 -20.26 -10.85 -0.45
N ALA A 31 -20.91 -10.90 0.72
CA ALA A 31 -21.51 -12.13 1.26
C ALA A 31 -22.41 -12.84 0.24
N THR A 32 -23.08 -12.08 -0.63
CA THR A 32 -23.91 -12.57 -1.72
C THR A 32 -23.10 -13.33 -2.77
N ILE A 33 -21.97 -12.77 -3.22
CA ILE A 33 -21.06 -13.44 -4.18
C ILE A 33 -20.53 -14.73 -3.57
N ILE A 34 -20.11 -14.68 -2.31
CA ILE A 34 -19.61 -15.85 -1.57
C ILE A 34 -20.69 -16.93 -1.52
N ALA A 35 -21.89 -16.60 -1.01
CA ALA A 35 -22.99 -17.54 -0.87
C ALA A 35 -23.38 -18.15 -2.23
N VAL A 36 -23.59 -17.31 -3.24
CA VAL A 36 -24.02 -17.77 -4.57
C VAL A 36 -22.94 -18.61 -5.25
N THR A 37 -21.66 -18.28 -5.11
CA THR A 37 -20.57 -19.10 -5.70
C THR A 37 -20.47 -20.46 -5.01
N LEU A 38 -20.58 -20.50 -3.68
CA LEU A 38 -20.55 -21.76 -2.91
C LEU A 38 -21.76 -22.65 -3.28
N VAL A 39 -22.97 -22.07 -3.30
CA VAL A 39 -24.20 -22.76 -3.68
C VAL A 39 -24.13 -23.24 -5.13
N THR A 40 -23.71 -22.37 -6.06
CA THR A 40 -23.56 -22.71 -7.47
C THR A 40 -22.58 -23.86 -7.64
N GLY A 41 -21.44 -23.86 -6.95
CA GLY A 41 -20.49 -24.97 -7.02
C GLY A 41 -21.08 -26.30 -6.57
N VAL A 42 -21.81 -26.31 -5.46
CA VAL A 42 -22.48 -27.52 -4.95
C VAL A 42 -23.60 -27.98 -5.89
N LEU A 43 -24.45 -27.07 -6.38
CA LEU A 43 -25.51 -27.40 -7.33
C LEU A 43 -24.95 -27.92 -8.66
N SER A 44 -23.87 -27.31 -9.15
CA SER A 44 -23.17 -27.75 -10.36
C SER A 44 -22.61 -29.16 -10.21
N GLU A 45 -22.14 -29.53 -9.02
CA GLU A 45 -21.65 -30.88 -8.75
C GLU A 45 -22.76 -31.93 -8.84
N TYR A 46 -23.94 -31.63 -8.27
CA TYR A 46 -25.11 -32.49 -8.40
C TYR A 46 -25.61 -32.55 -9.85
N GLY A 47 -25.66 -31.40 -10.53
CA GLY A 47 -26.08 -31.29 -11.93
C GLY A 47 -25.16 -32.08 -12.86
N CYS A 48 -23.84 -31.87 -12.78
CA CYS A 48 -22.87 -32.62 -13.57
C CYS A 48 -22.93 -34.13 -13.27
N ALA A 49 -23.02 -34.53 -12.00
CA ALA A 49 -23.12 -35.94 -11.64
C ALA A 49 -24.38 -36.61 -12.23
N ALA A 50 -25.52 -35.90 -12.24
CA ALA A 50 -26.75 -36.40 -12.84
C ALA A 50 -26.68 -36.46 -14.38
N LEU A 51 -26.12 -35.43 -15.02
CA LEU A 51 -26.08 -35.29 -16.48
C LEU A 51 -25.09 -36.24 -17.15
N THR A 52 -23.91 -36.46 -16.56
CA THR A 52 -22.84 -37.22 -17.23
C THR A 52 -23.00 -38.74 -17.16
N ARG A 53 -24.10 -39.25 -16.55
CA ARG A 53 -24.44 -40.69 -16.37
C ARG A 53 -23.27 -41.60 -15.97
N THR A 54 -22.23 -41.00 -15.41
CA THR A 54 -21.04 -41.71 -14.94
C THR A 54 -21.46 -42.30 -13.61
N ALA A 55 -21.11 -43.55 -13.31
CA ALA A 55 -21.45 -44.23 -12.05
C ALA A 55 -20.83 -43.60 -10.78
N ARG A 56 -20.55 -42.29 -10.78
CA ARG A 56 -19.98 -41.52 -9.68
C ARG A 56 -21.09 -40.85 -8.89
N THR A 57 -21.02 -41.05 -7.58
CA THR A 57 -21.77 -40.27 -6.60
C THR A 57 -21.26 -38.82 -6.57
N ALA A 58 -22.18 -37.87 -6.43
CA ALA A 58 -21.86 -36.45 -6.29
C ALA A 58 -20.92 -36.21 -5.09
N ARG A 59 -19.93 -35.33 -5.26
CA ARG A 59 -18.90 -35.03 -4.24
C ARG A 59 -18.94 -33.55 -3.84
N PRO A 60 -20.00 -33.09 -3.14
CA PRO A 60 -20.22 -31.68 -2.86
C PRO A 60 -19.06 -31.01 -2.12
N LEU A 61 -18.38 -31.73 -1.22
CA LEU A 61 -17.20 -31.21 -0.53
C LEU A 61 -16.05 -30.82 -1.48
N SER A 62 -15.86 -31.56 -2.58
CA SER A 62 -14.83 -31.20 -3.58
C SER A 62 -15.21 -29.96 -4.36
N ALA A 63 -16.48 -29.78 -4.68
CA ALA A 63 -16.97 -28.58 -5.35
C ALA A 63 -16.93 -27.36 -4.44
N PHE A 64 -17.26 -27.53 -3.15
CA PHE A 64 -17.14 -26.50 -2.14
C PHE A 64 -15.69 -25.99 -1.98
N ILE A 65 -14.71 -26.91 -1.94
CA ILE A 65 -13.28 -26.55 -1.91
C ILE A 65 -12.87 -25.76 -3.16
N SER A 66 -13.33 -26.18 -4.34
CA SER A 66 -13.08 -25.44 -5.58
C SER A 66 -13.72 -24.05 -5.55
N ALA A 67 -14.93 -23.92 -5.01
CA ALA A 67 -15.63 -22.64 -4.88
C ALA A 67 -14.89 -21.69 -3.93
N LEU A 68 -14.43 -22.18 -2.78
CA LEU A 68 -13.55 -21.41 -1.89
C LEU A 68 -12.26 -21.00 -2.61
N SER A 69 -11.66 -21.89 -3.40
CA SER A 69 -10.42 -21.58 -4.12
C SER A 69 -10.64 -20.53 -5.22
N VAL A 70 -11.78 -20.56 -5.94
CA VAL A 70 -12.18 -19.51 -6.90
C VAL A 70 -12.37 -18.19 -6.16
N LEU A 71 -13.08 -18.19 -5.03
CA LEU A 71 -13.28 -16.99 -4.19
C LEU A 71 -11.97 -16.45 -3.62
N LEU A 72 -10.94 -17.27 -3.42
CA LEU A 72 -9.64 -16.80 -2.95
C LEU A 72 -8.79 -16.22 -4.07
N LEU A 73 -8.85 -16.77 -5.29
CA LEU A 73 -7.89 -16.44 -6.36
C LEU A 73 -8.44 -15.50 -7.43
N PHE A 74 -9.73 -15.59 -7.76
CA PHE A 74 -10.32 -14.86 -8.87
C PHE A 74 -11.04 -13.60 -8.41
N ARG A 75 -10.88 -12.50 -9.16
CA ARG A 75 -11.61 -11.25 -8.93
C ARG A 75 -12.29 -10.80 -10.20
N SER A 76 -13.50 -10.28 -10.05
CA SER A 76 -14.24 -9.65 -11.12
C SER A 76 -15.19 -8.61 -10.54
N THR A 77 -15.42 -7.56 -11.31
CA THR A 77 -16.44 -6.53 -11.02
C THR A 77 -17.83 -6.99 -11.40
N THR A 78 -17.94 -8.14 -12.08
CA THR A 78 -19.17 -8.66 -12.65
C THR A 78 -19.64 -9.89 -11.88
N PHE A 79 -20.77 -9.75 -11.16
CA PHE A 79 -21.31 -10.77 -10.26
C PHE A 79 -21.41 -12.18 -10.86
N TRP A 80 -21.90 -12.32 -12.10
CA TRP A 80 -22.17 -13.63 -12.71
C TRP A 80 -20.91 -14.42 -13.09
N THR A 81 -19.74 -13.77 -13.13
CA THR A 81 -18.50 -14.43 -13.53
C THR A 81 -18.07 -15.50 -12.53
N TYR A 82 -18.27 -15.27 -11.22
CA TYR A 82 -17.92 -16.25 -10.18
C TYR A 82 -18.74 -17.54 -10.30
N PRO A 83 -20.09 -17.50 -10.40
CA PRO A 83 -20.91 -18.66 -10.76
C PRO A 83 -20.44 -19.38 -12.03
N VAL A 84 -20.12 -18.63 -13.09
CA VAL A 84 -19.67 -19.24 -14.36
C VAL A 84 -18.31 -19.93 -14.20
N ILE A 85 -17.37 -19.32 -13.51
CA ILE A 85 -16.04 -19.90 -13.28
C ILE A 85 -16.14 -21.14 -12.39
N ILE A 86 -16.95 -21.11 -11.33
CA ILE A 86 -17.12 -22.32 -10.52
C ILE A 86 -17.86 -23.41 -11.31
N MET A 87 -18.82 -23.07 -12.17
CA MET A 87 -19.44 -24.03 -13.11
C MET A 87 -18.40 -24.64 -14.05
N LEU A 88 -17.51 -23.83 -14.65
CA LEU A 88 -16.42 -24.31 -15.50
C LEU A 88 -15.43 -25.19 -14.74
N ALA A 89 -15.09 -24.81 -13.50
CA ALA A 89 -14.23 -25.60 -12.63
C ALA A 89 -14.86 -26.96 -12.32
N VAL A 90 -16.15 -27.00 -11.98
CA VAL A 90 -16.85 -28.26 -11.71
C VAL A 90 -17.00 -29.07 -12.99
N ALA A 91 -17.41 -28.46 -14.10
CA ALA A 91 -17.58 -29.14 -15.39
C ALA A 91 -16.27 -29.77 -15.90
N SER A 92 -15.13 -29.07 -15.77
CA SER A 92 -13.82 -29.60 -16.18
C SER A 92 -13.45 -30.88 -15.41
N LYS A 93 -13.87 -31.01 -14.14
CA LYS A 93 -13.70 -32.26 -13.38
C LYS A 93 -14.38 -33.45 -14.03
N TYR A 94 -15.44 -33.26 -14.82
CA TYR A 94 -16.21 -34.31 -15.45
C TYR A 94 -15.82 -34.54 -16.91
N LEU A 95 -15.64 -33.45 -17.66
CA LEU A 95 -15.42 -33.46 -19.10
C LEU A 95 -13.94 -33.69 -19.47
N ILE A 96 -13.01 -33.13 -18.70
CA ILE A 96 -11.59 -33.10 -19.07
C ILE A 96 -10.80 -34.10 -18.21
N ARG A 97 -10.75 -35.35 -18.69
CA ARG A 97 -10.14 -36.47 -17.95
C ARG A 97 -9.23 -37.31 -18.80
N VAL A 98 -8.15 -37.80 -18.18
CA VAL A 98 -7.26 -38.81 -18.75
C VAL A 98 -7.12 -39.94 -17.72
N ARG A 99 -7.37 -41.19 -18.16
CA ARG A 99 -7.32 -42.40 -17.30
C ARG A 99 -8.16 -42.30 -16.01
N GLY A 100 -9.31 -41.64 -16.08
CA GLY A 100 -10.22 -41.47 -14.93
C GLY A 100 -9.80 -40.44 -13.88
N GLN A 101 -8.66 -39.77 -14.08
CA GLN A 101 -8.18 -38.63 -13.30
C GLN A 101 -8.51 -37.30 -13.99
N HIS A 102 -8.48 -36.21 -13.23
CA HIS A 102 -8.65 -34.85 -13.79
C HIS A 102 -7.37 -34.52 -14.55
N TRP A 103 -7.49 -34.09 -15.81
CA TRP A 103 -6.29 -33.76 -16.57
C TRP A 103 -5.72 -32.40 -16.15
N LEU A 104 -6.60 -31.43 -15.94
CA LEU A 104 -6.26 -30.06 -15.52
C LEU A 104 -6.67 -29.85 -14.07
N ASN A 105 -5.90 -29.05 -13.33
CA ASN A 105 -6.35 -28.53 -12.03
C ASN A 105 -7.64 -27.72 -12.26
N PRO A 106 -8.81 -28.17 -11.74
CA PRO A 106 -10.09 -27.62 -12.17
C PRO A 106 -10.27 -26.15 -11.84
N THR A 107 -9.81 -25.74 -10.65
CA THR A 107 -9.83 -24.34 -10.23
C THR A 107 -8.84 -23.52 -11.06
N ASN A 108 -7.60 -24.00 -11.21
CA ASN A 108 -6.57 -23.28 -11.97
C ASN A 108 -7.01 -23.03 -13.42
N PHE A 109 -7.52 -24.08 -14.07
CA PHE A 109 -8.07 -24.02 -15.42
C PHE A 109 -9.19 -22.98 -15.50
N ALA A 110 -10.19 -23.07 -14.63
CA ALA A 110 -11.35 -22.19 -14.71
C ALA A 110 -11.00 -20.72 -14.39
N VAL A 111 -10.09 -20.48 -13.45
CA VAL A 111 -9.63 -19.13 -13.12
C VAL A 111 -8.85 -18.53 -14.28
N LEU A 112 -7.88 -19.26 -14.87
CA LEU A 112 -7.09 -18.76 -16.00
C LEU A 112 -7.94 -18.53 -17.25
N ILE A 113 -8.80 -19.49 -17.60
CA ILE A 113 -9.75 -19.30 -18.70
C ILE A 113 -10.72 -18.17 -18.40
N GLY A 114 -11.16 -18.04 -17.15
CA GLY A 114 -11.94 -16.90 -16.67
C GLY A 114 -11.22 -15.58 -16.90
N THR A 115 -9.92 -15.49 -16.64
CA THR A 115 -9.16 -14.26 -16.91
C THR A 115 -8.96 -13.92 -18.38
N VAL A 116 -9.02 -14.93 -19.27
CA VAL A 116 -8.88 -14.72 -20.72
C VAL A 116 -10.22 -14.40 -21.37
N LEU A 117 -11.29 -15.09 -20.97
CA LEU A 117 -12.59 -15.05 -21.64
C LEU A 117 -13.63 -14.18 -20.94
N LEU A 118 -13.47 -13.92 -19.65
CA LEU A 118 -14.44 -13.21 -18.82
C LEU A 118 -13.78 -11.95 -18.23
N PRO A 119 -14.57 -10.92 -17.86
CA PRO A 119 -14.05 -9.69 -17.28
C PRO A 119 -13.56 -9.91 -15.84
N GLY A 120 -12.35 -10.47 -15.66
CA GLY A 120 -11.76 -10.70 -14.34
C GLY A 120 -10.27 -11.03 -14.38
N TRP A 121 -9.64 -11.06 -13.20
CA TRP A 121 -8.20 -11.22 -13.05
C TRP A 121 -7.86 -12.12 -11.86
N VAL A 122 -6.60 -12.57 -11.82
CA VAL A 122 -6.06 -13.28 -10.65
C VAL A 122 -5.57 -12.25 -9.63
N SER A 123 -5.95 -12.43 -8.37
CA SER A 123 -5.57 -11.51 -7.30
C SER A 123 -4.41 -12.05 -6.47
N SER A 124 -3.21 -11.95 -7.04
CA SER A 124 -1.98 -12.40 -6.39
C SER A 124 -1.43 -11.42 -5.34
N GLY A 125 -1.75 -10.12 -5.43
CA GLY A 125 -1.24 -9.06 -4.53
C GLY A 125 -2.11 -8.70 -3.32
N GLN A 126 -3.31 -9.27 -3.17
CA GLN A 126 -4.25 -8.90 -2.09
C GLN A 126 -3.85 -9.41 -0.69
N TRP A 127 -2.79 -10.20 -0.59
CA TRP A 127 -2.40 -10.90 0.64
C TRP A 127 -1.53 -10.06 1.60
N GLY A 128 -1.21 -8.81 1.23
CA GLY A 128 -0.32 -7.91 1.99
C GLY A 128 1.14 -8.37 2.00
N HIS A 129 2.04 -7.54 2.56
CA HIS A 129 3.47 -7.84 2.70
C HIS A 129 3.86 -8.33 4.11
N LEU A 130 2.88 -8.66 4.95
CA LEU A 130 3.14 -9.13 6.30
C LEU A 130 3.84 -10.50 6.24
N ALA A 131 5.08 -10.59 6.72
CA ALA A 131 5.84 -11.85 6.83
C ALA A 131 5.08 -12.98 7.58
N ALA A 132 4.09 -12.60 8.40
CA ALA A 132 3.19 -13.52 9.08
C ALA A 132 2.24 -14.30 8.14
N MET A 133 1.92 -13.78 6.95
CA MET A 133 0.99 -14.43 6.00
C MET A 133 1.57 -15.69 5.35
N PRO A 134 2.78 -15.65 4.74
CA PRO A 134 3.53 -16.85 4.34
C PRO A 134 3.65 -17.92 5.44
N LEU A 135 3.91 -17.50 6.68
CA LEU A 135 4.05 -18.41 7.83
C LEU A 135 2.71 -19.02 8.25
N ALA A 136 1.63 -18.24 8.23
CA ALA A 136 0.27 -18.69 8.54
C ALA A 136 -0.26 -19.65 7.45
N LEU A 137 -0.21 -19.21 6.19
CA LEU A 137 -0.63 -20.01 5.03
C LEU A 137 0.25 -21.23 4.85
N GLY A 138 1.55 -21.11 5.12
CA GLY A 138 2.50 -22.21 5.07
C GLY A 138 2.29 -23.22 6.18
N GLY A 139 2.10 -22.77 7.44
CA GLY A 139 1.80 -23.64 8.56
C GLY A 139 0.49 -24.42 8.37
N LEU A 140 -0.57 -23.73 7.94
CA LEU A 140 -1.87 -24.36 7.67
C LEU A 140 -1.83 -25.24 6.41
N GLY A 141 -1.09 -24.82 5.37
CA GLY A 141 -0.91 -25.56 4.13
C GLY A 141 -0.11 -26.86 4.31
N ILE A 142 0.95 -26.83 5.12
CA ILE A 142 1.74 -28.01 5.51
C ILE A 142 0.83 -29.04 6.19
N LEU A 143 -0.07 -28.62 7.10
CA LEU A 143 -1.01 -29.53 7.76
C LEU A 143 -1.88 -30.30 6.76
N VAL A 144 -2.40 -29.61 5.74
CA VAL A 144 -3.24 -30.19 4.69
C VAL A 144 -2.43 -31.16 3.82
N VAL A 145 -1.24 -30.77 3.40
CA VAL A 145 -0.42 -31.55 2.47
C VAL A 145 0.22 -32.77 3.15
N LEU A 146 0.53 -32.68 4.44
CA LEU A 146 0.96 -33.82 5.26
C LEU A 146 -0.13 -34.90 5.35
N ARG A 147 -1.40 -34.51 5.47
CA ARG A 147 -2.55 -35.42 5.46
C ARG A 147 -2.83 -35.97 4.06
N ALA A 148 -2.60 -35.17 3.02
CA ALA A 148 -2.79 -35.58 1.63
C ALA A 148 -1.64 -36.46 1.08
N GLY A 149 -0.51 -36.56 1.79
CA GLY A 149 0.65 -37.34 1.35
C GLY A 149 1.36 -36.74 0.14
N ARG A 150 1.34 -35.40 0.01
CA ARG A 150 1.86 -34.67 -1.17
C ARG A 150 2.96 -33.66 -0.82
N LEU A 151 3.59 -33.81 0.34
CA LEU A 151 4.63 -32.88 0.81
C LEU A 151 5.84 -32.83 -0.13
N ASP A 152 6.12 -33.95 -0.79
CA ASP A 152 7.17 -34.03 -1.81
C ASP A 152 6.98 -33.05 -2.97
N SER A 153 5.74 -32.84 -3.42
CA SER A 153 5.43 -31.92 -4.52
C SER A 153 5.59 -30.46 -4.09
N ALA A 154 5.09 -30.13 -2.89
CA ALA A 154 5.22 -28.78 -2.31
C ALA A 154 6.70 -28.41 -2.10
N LEU A 155 7.48 -29.30 -1.48
CA LEU A 155 8.90 -29.05 -1.22
C LEU A 155 9.72 -29.02 -2.51
N ALA A 156 9.43 -29.90 -3.47
CA ALA A 156 10.11 -29.87 -4.77
C ALA A 156 9.83 -28.56 -5.52
N PHE A 157 8.60 -28.07 -5.50
CA PHE A 157 8.24 -26.81 -6.14
C PHE A 157 8.90 -25.61 -5.46
N LEU A 158 8.77 -25.48 -4.13
CA LEU A 158 9.37 -24.37 -3.38
C LEU A 158 10.90 -24.40 -3.48
N GLY A 159 11.51 -25.57 -3.33
CA GLY A 159 12.96 -25.75 -3.42
C GLY A 159 13.50 -25.43 -4.82
N SER A 160 12.84 -25.94 -5.87
CA SER A 160 13.23 -25.62 -7.25
C SER A 160 13.03 -24.15 -7.58
N SER A 161 11.89 -23.57 -7.17
CA SER A 161 11.62 -22.14 -7.35
C SER A 161 12.64 -21.29 -6.61
N ALA A 162 13.03 -21.69 -5.40
CA ALA A 162 14.01 -20.97 -4.62
C ALA A 162 15.41 -21.02 -5.26
N LEU A 163 15.86 -22.20 -5.68
CA LEU A 163 17.15 -22.38 -6.33
C LEU A 163 17.22 -21.64 -7.67
N LEU A 164 16.16 -21.72 -8.48
CA LEU A 164 16.07 -21.02 -9.75
C LEU A 164 16.05 -19.50 -9.56
N GLU A 165 15.31 -19.01 -8.56
CA GLU A 165 15.26 -17.58 -8.26
C GLU A 165 16.60 -17.07 -7.73
N LEU A 166 17.23 -17.77 -6.79
CA LEU A 166 18.58 -17.43 -6.30
C LEU A 166 19.61 -17.48 -7.43
N GLY A 167 19.53 -18.48 -8.31
CA GLY A 167 20.37 -18.61 -9.50
C GLY A 167 20.17 -17.43 -10.46
N ARG A 168 18.92 -17.05 -10.72
CA ARG A 168 18.57 -15.87 -11.53
C ARG A 168 19.12 -14.59 -10.92
N LEU A 169 18.88 -14.37 -9.62
CA LEU A 169 19.33 -13.17 -8.92
C LEU A 169 20.86 -13.10 -8.86
N SER A 170 21.54 -14.23 -8.70
CA SER A 170 23.00 -14.33 -8.75
C SER A 170 23.54 -14.05 -10.14
N TYR A 171 22.92 -14.60 -11.18
CA TYR A 171 23.32 -14.43 -12.58
C TYR A 171 23.27 -12.96 -13.02
N TYR A 172 22.21 -12.25 -12.63
CA TYR A 172 22.07 -10.83 -12.92
C TYR A 172 22.84 -9.90 -11.95
N GLY A 173 23.51 -10.46 -10.94
CA GLY A 173 24.41 -9.70 -10.05
C GLY A 173 23.71 -8.70 -9.14
N TYR A 174 22.49 -8.98 -8.68
CA TYR A 174 21.73 -8.04 -7.84
C TYR A 174 22.41 -7.81 -6.47
N PRO A 175 22.76 -6.55 -6.12
CA PRO A 175 23.12 -6.21 -4.74
C PRO A 175 21.85 -6.35 -3.89
N HIS A 176 21.90 -7.05 -2.76
CA HIS A 176 20.73 -7.42 -1.92
C HIS A 176 19.91 -8.65 -2.39
N LEU A 177 20.58 -9.67 -2.90
CA LEU A 177 19.99 -10.93 -3.35
C LEU A 177 19.01 -11.57 -2.35
N LEU A 178 19.33 -11.57 -1.05
CA LEU A 178 18.48 -12.17 -0.01
C LEU A 178 17.19 -11.37 0.24
N ASP A 179 17.22 -10.05 0.11
CA ASP A 179 16.06 -9.19 0.35
C ASP A 179 15.05 -9.31 -0.79
N LEU A 180 15.52 -9.31 -2.05
CA LEU A 180 14.67 -9.60 -3.22
C LEU A 180 14.10 -11.02 -3.16
N PHE A 181 14.92 -12.01 -2.78
CA PHE A 181 14.46 -13.38 -2.59
C PHE A 181 13.34 -13.46 -1.54
N ALA A 182 13.53 -12.82 -0.38
CA ALA A 182 12.54 -12.79 0.69
C ALA A 182 11.24 -12.11 0.23
N HIS A 183 11.33 -11.00 -0.51
CA HIS A 183 10.17 -10.32 -1.07
C HIS A 183 9.38 -11.21 -2.03
N ARG A 184 10.04 -11.93 -2.95
CA ARG A 184 9.37 -12.84 -3.89
C ARG A 184 8.64 -13.98 -3.18
N PHE A 185 9.25 -14.54 -2.14
CA PHE A 185 8.66 -15.59 -1.32
C PHE A 185 7.65 -15.06 -0.28
N SER A 186 7.48 -13.74 -0.15
CA SER A 186 6.41 -13.16 0.67
C SER A 186 5.03 -13.20 0.01
N ASN A 187 4.95 -13.57 -1.28
CA ASN A 187 3.70 -13.60 -2.05
C ASN A 187 2.74 -14.71 -1.55
N GLY A 188 1.62 -14.32 -0.93
CA GLY A 188 0.61 -15.26 -0.42
C GLY A 188 -0.02 -16.18 -1.48
N ALA A 189 -0.14 -15.74 -2.73
CA ALA A 189 -0.66 -16.57 -3.81
C ALA A 189 0.29 -17.72 -4.19
N LEU A 190 1.62 -17.51 -4.07
CA LEU A 190 2.61 -18.58 -4.22
C LEU A 190 2.37 -19.70 -3.20
N TRP A 191 2.10 -19.33 -1.95
CA TRP A 191 1.86 -20.29 -0.86
C TRP A 191 0.53 -21.02 -1.01
N LEU A 192 -0.54 -20.32 -1.39
CA LEU A 192 -1.82 -20.95 -1.71
C LEU A 192 -1.70 -21.92 -2.89
N PHE A 193 -1.04 -21.49 -3.96
CA PHE A 193 -0.74 -22.34 -5.11
C PHE A 193 0.02 -23.60 -4.71
N THR A 194 1.09 -23.43 -3.92
CA THR A 194 1.96 -24.52 -3.48
C THR A 194 1.22 -25.55 -2.64
N PHE A 195 0.38 -25.11 -1.70
CA PHE A 195 -0.24 -26.04 -0.76
C PHE A 195 -1.62 -26.55 -1.19
N TYR A 196 -2.25 -25.93 -2.20
CA TYR A 196 -3.60 -26.31 -2.63
C TYR A 196 -3.75 -26.69 -4.09
N MET A 197 -2.92 -26.16 -5.00
CA MET A 197 -3.09 -26.40 -6.44
C MET A 197 -2.10 -27.43 -6.97
N ILE A 198 -0.80 -27.21 -6.75
CA ILE A 198 0.24 -28.12 -7.26
C ILE A 198 0.29 -29.44 -6.47
N THR A 199 -0.30 -29.50 -5.28
CA THR A 199 -0.39 -30.68 -4.42
C THR A 199 -1.72 -31.42 -4.54
N ASP A 200 -2.61 -31.04 -5.46
CA ASP A 200 -3.88 -31.72 -5.65
C ASP A 200 -3.64 -33.17 -6.14
N PRO A 201 -3.98 -34.20 -5.33
CA PRO A 201 -3.65 -35.58 -5.64
C PRO A 201 -4.32 -36.11 -6.91
N LYS A 202 -5.34 -35.43 -7.45
CA LYS A 202 -6.05 -35.81 -8.68
C LYS A 202 -5.45 -35.25 -9.96
N THR A 203 -4.52 -34.29 -9.86
CA THR A 203 -3.86 -33.64 -11.00
C THR A 203 -2.34 -33.67 -10.92
N THR A 204 -1.80 -34.43 -9.98
CA THR A 204 -0.36 -34.68 -9.84
C THR A 204 -0.02 -36.12 -10.22
N PRO A 205 1.20 -36.40 -10.71
CA PRO A 205 1.65 -37.77 -10.99
C PRO A 205 1.53 -38.69 -9.78
N GLN A 206 1.28 -39.99 -10.01
CA GLN A 206 1.09 -40.93 -8.92
C GLN A 206 2.40 -41.32 -8.22
N GLN A 207 3.53 -41.24 -8.93
CA GLN A 207 4.85 -41.64 -8.41
C GLN A 207 5.59 -40.46 -7.80
N ARG A 208 6.43 -40.73 -6.79
CA ARG A 208 7.21 -39.70 -6.09
C ARG A 208 8.17 -38.97 -7.02
N TRP A 209 8.93 -39.69 -7.85
CA TRP A 209 9.84 -39.05 -8.81
C TRP A 209 9.08 -38.20 -9.83
N GLY A 210 7.93 -38.68 -10.31
CA GLY A 210 7.09 -37.95 -11.26
C GLY A 210 6.54 -36.67 -10.65
N ARG A 211 6.12 -36.70 -9.38
CA ARG A 211 5.69 -35.50 -8.63
C ARG A 211 6.80 -34.48 -8.48
N ILE A 212 8.00 -34.93 -8.11
CA ILE A 212 9.18 -34.06 -7.96
C ILE A 212 9.56 -33.45 -9.32
N ALA A 213 9.62 -34.26 -10.37
CA ALA A 213 9.94 -33.81 -11.72
C ALA A 213 8.90 -32.82 -12.25
N HIS A 214 7.61 -33.11 -12.08
CA HIS A 214 6.53 -32.21 -12.48
C HIS A 214 6.60 -30.88 -11.74
N ALA A 215 6.78 -30.91 -10.41
CA ALA A 215 6.92 -29.71 -9.59
C ALA A 215 8.15 -28.86 -9.99
N ALA A 216 9.29 -29.48 -10.28
CA ALA A 216 10.48 -28.78 -10.74
C ALA A 216 10.29 -28.16 -12.14
N ILE A 217 9.61 -28.86 -13.05
CA ILE A 217 9.28 -28.34 -14.39
C ILE A 217 8.30 -27.17 -14.28
N VAL A 218 7.30 -27.24 -13.40
CA VAL A 218 6.39 -26.11 -13.14
C VAL A 218 7.19 -24.89 -12.67
N ALA A 219 8.13 -25.05 -11.75
CA ALA A 219 9.00 -23.97 -11.30
C ALA A 219 9.86 -23.39 -12.44
N LEU A 220 10.45 -24.24 -13.28
CA LEU A 220 11.25 -23.83 -14.44
C LEU A 220 10.41 -23.07 -15.47
N VAL A 221 9.25 -23.60 -15.85
CA VAL A 221 8.35 -22.94 -16.80
C VAL A 221 7.86 -21.62 -16.22
N SER A 222 7.58 -21.55 -14.92
CA SER A 222 7.21 -20.31 -14.24
C SER A 222 8.33 -19.25 -14.34
N LEU A 223 9.60 -19.64 -14.18
CA LEU A 223 10.74 -18.74 -14.37
C LEU A 223 10.83 -18.27 -15.82
N LEU A 224 10.76 -19.18 -16.79
CA LEU A 224 10.84 -18.85 -18.23
C LEU A 224 9.72 -17.88 -18.66
N LEU A 225 8.49 -18.12 -18.20
CA LEU A 225 7.37 -17.21 -18.42
C LEU A 225 7.60 -15.85 -17.76
N SER A 226 8.24 -15.81 -16.58
CA SER A 226 8.60 -14.55 -15.92
C SER A 226 9.63 -13.76 -16.71
N GLU A 227 10.61 -14.41 -17.36
CA GLU A 227 11.57 -13.72 -18.24
C GLU A 227 10.89 -13.16 -19.50
N TRP A 228 9.75 -13.75 -19.89
CA TRP A 228 8.92 -13.27 -21.00
C TRP A 228 7.83 -12.28 -20.55
N TYR A 229 7.94 -11.72 -19.35
CA TYR A 229 7.03 -10.69 -18.80
C TYR A 229 5.57 -11.15 -18.62
N TRP A 230 5.32 -12.46 -18.52
CA TRP A 230 3.99 -12.96 -18.16
C TRP A 230 3.67 -12.69 -16.69
N LYS A 231 2.38 -12.46 -16.37
CA LYS A 231 1.87 -12.33 -15.00
C LYS A 231 1.36 -13.68 -14.48
N ASP A 232 1.34 -13.85 -13.16
CA ASP A 232 0.84 -15.05 -12.46
C ASP A 232 1.40 -16.37 -13.03
N THR A 233 2.71 -16.33 -13.32
CA THR A 233 3.43 -17.34 -14.11
C THR A 233 3.32 -18.76 -13.59
N PHE A 234 3.21 -18.95 -12.27
CA PHE A 234 3.06 -20.27 -11.66
C PHE A 234 1.71 -20.94 -11.99
N LEU A 235 0.63 -20.16 -12.16
CA LEU A 235 -0.67 -20.69 -12.57
C LEU A 235 -0.63 -21.16 -14.03
N TRP A 236 -0.08 -20.32 -14.91
CA TRP A 236 0.15 -20.67 -16.32
C TRP A 236 1.09 -21.87 -16.48
N ALA A 237 2.16 -21.92 -15.70
CA ALA A 237 3.10 -23.03 -15.70
C ALA A 237 2.43 -24.35 -15.31
N LEU A 238 1.53 -24.34 -14.31
CA LEU A 238 0.75 -25.53 -13.95
C LEU A 238 -0.20 -25.96 -15.08
N LEU A 239 -0.80 -25.02 -15.79
CA LEU A 239 -1.69 -25.32 -16.92
C LEU A 239 -0.90 -25.90 -18.11
N PHE A 240 0.21 -25.27 -18.52
CA PHE A 240 1.03 -25.70 -19.66
C PHE A 240 1.81 -26.99 -19.39
N SER A 241 2.12 -27.28 -18.13
CA SER A 241 2.77 -28.54 -17.73
C SER A 241 1.78 -29.67 -17.43
N ALA A 242 0.46 -29.42 -17.42
CA ALA A 242 -0.55 -30.46 -17.19
C ALA A 242 -0.47 -31.66 -18.16
N PRO A 243 -0.10 -31.51 -19.45
CA PRO A 243 0.14 -32.65 -20.36
C PRO A 243 1.24 -33.61 -19.89
N LEU A 244 2.18 -33.16 -19.05
CA LEU A 244 3.26 -34.01 -18.53
C LEU A 244 2.79 -35.00 -17.48
N VAL A 245 1.68 -34.72 -16.80
CA VAL A 245 1.12 -35.61 -15.77
C VAL A 245 0.75 -36.99 -16.33
N PRO A 246 -0.09 -37.11 -17.39
CA PRO A 246 -0.37 -38.39 -17.99
C PRO A 246 0.85 -39.01 -18.69
N LEU A 247 1.81 -38.20 -19.14
CA LEU A 247 3.07 -38.69 -19.70
C LEU A 247 3.93 -39.40 -18.64
N PHE A 248 4.10 -38.79 -17.46
CA PHE A 248 4.82 -39.41 -16.34
C PHE A 248 4.10 -40.65 -15.81
N ASP A 249 2.77 -40.62 -15.75
CA ASP A 249 1.97 -41.81 -15.42
C ASP A 249 2.01 -42.87 -16.56
N TRP A 250 2.32 -42.51 -17.80
CA TRP A 250 2.47 -43.44 -18.93
C TRP A 250 3.84 -44.12 -18.96
N LEU A 251 4.90 -43.40 -18.59
CA LEU A 251 6.27 -43.92 -18.46
C LEU A 251 6.43 -44.99 -17.36
N GLN A 252 5.34 -45.34 -16.68
CA GLN A 252 5.30 -46.42 -15.73
C GLN A 252 5.20 -47.79 -16.43
N PRO A 253 6.15 -48.72 -16.21
CA PRO A 253 5.88 -50.13 -16.46
C PRO A 253 4.70 -50.55 -15.58
N ARG A 254 3.72 -51.29 -16.11
CA ARG A 254 2.55 -51.83 -15.36
C ARG A 254 3.01 -52.70 -14.18
N LEU A 255 3.45 -52.09 -13.09
CA LEU A 255 3.79 -52.75 -11.84
C LEU A 255 2.57 -52.65 -10.93
N GLN A 256 2.03 -53.84 -10.65
CA GLN A 256 0.88 -54.08 -9.80
C GLN A 256 1.02 -53.33 -8.47
N PHE A 257 -0.07 -52.68 -8.05
CA PHE A 257 -0.18 -52.01 -6.76
C PHE A 257 0.23 -52.95 -5.62
N THR A 258 1.39 -52.73 -5.02
CA THR A 258 1.70 -53.23 -3.67
C THR A 258 1.38 -52.11 -2.69
N ILE A 259 0.28 -52.28 -1.94
CA ILE A 259 -0.10 -51.36 -0.86
C ILE A 259 0.91 -51.58 0.28
N TYR A 260 1.88 -50.67 0.44
CA TYR A 260 2.71 -50.65 1.64
C TYR A 260 1.92 -49.95 2.78
N PRO A 261 1.76 -50.58 3.96
CA PRO A 261 1.17 -49.91 5.11
C PRO A 261 2.11 -48.81 5.60
N VAL A 262 1.61 -47.57 5.67
CA VAL A 262 2.35 -46.42 6.21
C VAL A 262 2.58 -46.63 7.72
N LYS A 263 3.84 -46.63 8.16
CA LYS A 263 4.23 -46.82 9.57
C LYS A 263 3.77 -45.62 10.44
N LYS A 264 3.16 -45.92 11.59
CA LYS A 264 2.56 -44.97 12.56
C LYS A 264 3.53 -43.91 13.11
N GLU A 265 4.84 -44.13 13.05
CA GLU A 265 5.86 -43.27 13.68
C GLU A 265 6.03 -41.90 12.98
N GLU A 266 5.70 -41.79 11.69
CA GLU A 266 5.75 -40.52 10.95
C GLU A 266 4.71 -39.49 11.42
N PHE A 267 3.70 -39.89 12.20
CA PHE A 267 2.60 -39.01 12.63
C PHE A 267 2.90 -38.18 13.89
N ALA A 268 3.88 -38.57 14.73
CA ALA A 268 4.15 -37.89 15.99
C ALA A 268 4.79 -36.51 15.79
N VAL A 269 5.82 -36.45 14.94
CA VAL A 269 6.53 -35.20 14.60
C VAL A 269 5.61 -34.23 13.86
N LYS A 270 4.74 -34.74 12.98
CA LYS A 270 3.76 -33.97 12.21
C LYS A 270 2.69 -33.30 13.10
N ARG A 271 2.36 -33.85 14.27
CA ARG A 271 1.38 -33.26 15.22
C ARG A 271 1.97 -32.12 16.05
N LEU A 272 3.26 -32.17 16.38
CA LEU A 272 3.92 -31.15 17.17
C LEU A 272 4.02 -29.83 16.39
N PHE A 273 4.42 -29.90 15.11
CA PHE A 273 4.48 -28.74 14.22
C PHE A 273 3.12 -28.06 14.00
N ALA A 274 2.05 -28.84 13.81
CA ALA A 274 0.70 -28.31 13.63
C ALA A 274 0.19 -27.50 14.85
N ARG A 275 0.56 -27.91 16.08
CA ARG A 275 0.16 -27.23 17.32
C ARG A 275 0.84 -25.88 17.50
N LEU A 276 2.13 -25.79 17.15
CA LEU A 276 2.90 -24.55 17.24
C LEU A 276 2.42 -23.50 16.24
N SER A 277 2.07 -23.89 15.01
CA SER A 277 1.57 -22.96 13.99
C SER A 277 0.21 -22.33 14.36
N LEU A 278 -0.70 -23.09 14.98
CA LEU A 278 -2.01 -22.57 15.41
C LEU A 278 -1.90 -21.51 16.52
N LEU A 279 -0.92 -21.64 17.42
CA LEU A 279 -0.72 -20.70 18.53
C LEU A 279 -0.23 -19.33 18.03
N SER A 280 0.63 -19.32 17.01
CA SER A 280 1.15 -18.09 16.42
C SER A 280 0.11 -17.25 15.67
N LEU A 281 -0.88 -17.91 15.03
CA LEU A 281 -1.96 -17.24 14.30
C LEU A 281 -2.93 -16.50 15.22
N GLY A 282 -3.19 -17.05 16.41
CA GLY A 282 -4.10 -16.46 17.40
C GLY A 282 -3.61 -15.12 17.97
N LEU A 283 -2.29 -14.93 18.08
CA LEU A 283 -1.71 -13.70 18.64
C LEU A 283 -1.75 -12.49 17.67
N LEU A 284 -1.84 -12.74 16.36
CA LEU A 284 -1.78 -11.69 15.32
C LEU A 284 -3.12 -11.03 15.01
N LEU A 285 -4.26 -11.63 15.39
CA LEU A 285 -5.61 -11.16 15.07
C LEU A 285 -6.16 -10.07 16.02
N LEU A 286 -5.37 -9.60 16.99
CA LEU A 286 -5.84 -8.76 18.11
C LEU A 286 -5.46 -7.26 18.01
N ARG A 287 -5.39 -6.65 16.81
CA ARG A 287 -5.07 -5.20 16.67
C ARG A 287 -6.11 -4.38 15.88
N PRO A 288 -6.53 -3.18 16.35
CA PRO A 288 -7.46 -2.29 15.65
C PRO A 288 -6.75 -1.25 14.74
N VAL A 289 -7.46 -0.72 13.73
CA VAL A 289 -6.97 0.26 12.72
C VAL A 289 -7.92 1.47 12.61
N PRO A 290 -7.44 2.74 12.59
CA PRO A 290 -8.25 3.91 12.19
C PRO A 290 -7.66 4.76 11.03
N GLY A 291 -8.51 5.15 10.06
CA GLY A 291 -8.17 5.77 8.74
C GLY A 291 -8.26 7.31 8.54
N HIS A 292 -7.95 7.75 7.30
CA HIS A 292 -7.55 9.09 6.78
C HIS A 292 -8.54 9.74 5.76
N ALA A 293 -8.32 11.00 5.25
CA ALA A 293 -9.16 11.65 4.18
C ALA A 293 -8.51 12.83 3.32
N PHE A 294 -9.18 13.32 2.21
CA PHE A 294 -8.73 14.14 0.99
C PHE A 294 -9.59 15.42 0.47
N CYS A 295 -9.04 16.30 -0.46
CA CYS A 295 -9.36 17.67 -1.00
C CYS A 295 -10.22 17.83 -2.26
N GLY A 296 -11.39 18.42 -2.11
CA GLY A 296 -12.17 18.97 -3.23
C GLY A 296 -13.46 19.56 -2.72
N PHE A 297 -14.23 20.18 -3.63
CA PHE A 297 -15.55 20.70 -3.33
C PHE A 297 -16.65 19.86 -3.97
N TYR A 298 -17.73 19.59 -3.24
CA TYR A 298 -18.86 18.78 -3.71
C TYR A 298 -20.07 19.65 -4.09
N VAL A 299 -20.74 19.30 -5.18
CA VAL A 299 -22.00 19.93 -5.57
C VAL A 299 -23.06 18.82 -5.56
N SER A 300 -24.13 18.95 -4.76
CA SER A 300 -25.18 17.90 -4.63
C SER A 300 -26.33 18.08 -5.62
N ARG A 301 -27.33 17.20 -5.62
CA ARG A 301 -28.58 17.35 -6.40
C ARG A 301 -29.82 17.61 -5.51
N ALA A 302 -29.69 17.48 -4.19
CA ALA A 302 -30.78 17.64 -3.22
C ALA A 302 -30.30 18.31 -1.90
N ASP A 303 -31.27 18.70 -1.05
CA ASP A 303 -31.10 19.45 0.22
C ASP A 303 -30.45 18.66 1.37
N ALA A 304 -29.24 18.12 1.15
CA ALA A 304 -28.48 17.40 2.18
C ALA A 304 -27.24 18.22 2.63
N THR A 305 -27.00 18.24 3.95
CA THR A 305 -25.80 18.85 4.56
C THR A 305 -24.58 17.96 4.31
N MET A 306 -23.52 18.53 3.71
CA MET A 306 -22.31 17.84 3.28
C MET A 306 -21.13 18.16 4.21
N TYR A 307 -20.34 17.15 4.61
CA TYR A 307 -19.22 17.31 5.55
C TYR A 307 -17.89 16.79 4.97
N ASN A 308 -16.80 17.54 5.16
CA ASN A 308 -15.44 17.22 4.69
C ASN A 308 -14.47 17.01 5.87
N SER A 309 -13.45 16.15 5.67
CA SER A 309 -12.30 16.04 6.57
C SER A 309 -11.05 15.65 5.77
N ALA A 310 -9.93 16.36 5.95
CA ALA A 310 -8.56 16.15 5.43
C ALA A 310 -8.39 16.08 3.89
N SER A 311 -7.19 16.32 3.35
CA SER A 311 -6.90 16.65 1.94
C SER A 311 -5.52 16.17 1.45
N GLN A 312 -5.30 15.62 0.24
CA GLN A 312 -4.01 14.99 -0.22
C GLN A 312 -3.72 15.09 -1.74
N VAL A 313 -3.04 16.14 -2.20
CA VAL A 313 -2.75 16.35 -3.64
C VAL A 313 -1.32 15.92 -3.97
N VAL A 314 -1.09 15.20 -5.07
CA VAL A 314 0.27 14.90 -5.57
C VAL A 314 0.52 15.69 -6.86
N VAL A 315 1.66 16.35 -6.97
CA VAL A 315 2.04 17.18 -8.13
C VAL A 315 3.44 16.78 -8.59
N ALA A 316 3.53 16.07 -9.71
CA ALA A 316 4.81 15.90 -10.40
C ALA A 316 5.01 17.07 -11.37
N ARG A 317 6.11 17.80 -11.22
CA ARG A 317 6.38 18.99 -12.05
C ARG A 317 7.85 19.08 -12.43
N ASP A 318 8.07 19.35 -13.70
CA ASP A 318 9.34 19.75 -14.28
C ASP A 318 9.07 20.83 -15.33
N GLU A 319 9.78 21.95 -15.20
CA GLU A 319 9.54 23.18 -15.97
C GLU A 319 8.06 23.61 -15.97
N ASN A 320 7.38 23.56 -17.12
CA ASN A 320 5.97 23.90 -17.30
C ASN A 320 5.06 22.68 -17.33
N GLN A 321 5.60 21.47 -17.44
CA GLN A 321 4.81 20.25 -17.48
C GLN A 321 4.42 19.85 -16.06
N THR A 322 3.15 19.53 -15.85
CA THR A 322 2.60 19.21 -14.54
C THR A 322 1.65 18.03 -14.65
N VAL A 323 1.86 17.06 -13.79
CA VAL A 323 0.93 15.97 -13.53
C VAL A 323 0.36 16.13 -12.13
N LEU A 324 -0.92 16.49 -12.05
CA LEU A 324 -1.65 16.76 -10.81
C LEU A 324 -2.56 15.56 -10.50
N THR A 325 -2.45 14.99 -9.31
CA THR A 325 -3.27 13.88 -8.81
C THR A 325 -4.07 14.32 -7.59
N MET A 326 -5.38 14.02 -7.59
CA MET A 326 -6.34 14.39 -6.55
C MET A 326 -7.07 13.14 -6.03
N VAL A 327 -6.95 12.81 -4.73
CA VAL A 327 -7.39 11.54 -4.09
C VAL A 327 -8.81 11.57 -3.50
N ASN A 328 -9.90 11.58 -4.27
CA ASN A 328 -11.27 11.83 -3.72
C ASN A 328 -11.75 10.96 -2.52
N ASN A 329 -11.92 11.55 -1.31
CA ASN A 329 -12.45 10.88 -0.09
C ASN A 329 -13.84 11.39 0.33
N TYR A 330 -14.83 11.13 -0.53
CA TYR A 330 -16.22 11.57 -0.35
C TYR A 330 -17.00 10.79 0.72
N ARG A 331 -17.79 11.51 1.54
CA ARG A 331 -18.78 10.94 2.49
C ARG A 331 -20.18 11.50 2.19
N GLY A 332 -20.97 10.79 1.39
CA GLY A 332 -22.36 11.13 1.05
C GLY A 332 -22.95 10.17 0.00
N ASP A 333 -24.14 10.44 -0.54
CA ASP A 333 -24.72 9.63 -1.63
C ASP A 333 -23.93 9.88 -2.93
N PRO A 334 -23.30 8.85 -3.52
CA PRO A 334 -22.54 8.96 -4.77
C PRO A 334 -23.36 9.43 -5.97
N LYS A 335 -24.69 9.28 -5.94
CA LYS A 335 -25.59 9.73 -7.02
C LYS A 335 -25.64 11.25 -7.16
N GLU A 336 -25.20 11.94 -6.12
CA GLU A 336 -25.25 13.39 -6.01
C GLU A 336 -23.87 14.01 -6.16
N PHE A 337 -22.83 13.24 -6.47
CA PHE A 337 -21.45 13.73 -6.51
C PHE A 337 -21.07 14.35 -7.86
N ALA A 338 -20.59 15.59 -7.80
CA ALA A 338 -19.80 16.22 -8.86
C ALA A 338 -18.68 17.07 -8.27
N ILE A 339 -17.50 17.03 -8.89
CA ILE A 339 -16.34 17.85 -8.54
C ILE A 339 -16.09 18.90 -9.63
N VAL A 340 -15.91 20.15 -9.22
CA VAL A 340 -15.57 21.26 -10.13
C VAL A 340 -14.16 21.73 -9.79
N VAL A 341 -13.23 21.62 -10.74
CA VAL A 341 -11.82 21.95 -10.55
C VAL A 341 -11.39 22.99 -11.59
N PRO A 342 -10.87 24.15 -11.16
CA PRO A 342 -10.26 25.11 -12.06
C PRO A 342 -8.95 24.54 -12.60
N VAL A 343 -8.81 24.50 -13.92
CA VAL A 343 -7.62 24.02 -14.61
C VAL A 343 -7.07 25.12 -15.53
N PRO A 344 -5.74 25.26 -15.66
CA PRO A 344 -5.14 26.38 -16.40
C PRO A 344 -5.26 26.24 -17.92
N VAL A 345 -5.59 25.04 -18.42
CA VAL A 345 -5.74 24.71 -19.85
C VAL A 345 -6.95 23.83 -20.07
N VAL A 346 -7.39 23.70 -21.33
CA VAL A 346 -8.37 22.69 -21.71
C VAL A 346 -7.73 21.31 -21.58
N LEU A 347 -8.37 20.41 -20.83
CA LEU A 347 -7.91 19.03 -20.70
C LEU A 347 -8.57 18.17 -21.77
N GLU A 348 -7.74 17.48 -22.57
CA GLU A 348 -8.21 16.46 -23.50
C GLU A 348 -8.38 15.11 -22.80
N LYS A 349 -9.06 14.16 -23.45
CA LYS A 349 -9.34 12.85 -22.85
C LYS A 349 -8.07 12.09 -22.46
N GLU A 350 -7.05 12.19 -23.29
CA GLU A 350 -5.76 11.52 -23.17
C GLU A 350 -4.93 12.08 -22.00
N MET A 351 -5.23 13.31 -21.58
CA MET A 351 -4.57 14.02 -20.48
C MET A 351 -5.14 13.65 -19.11
N VAL A 352 -6.28 12.95 -19.06
CA VAL A 352 -6.97 12.61 -17.82
C VAL A 352 -6.96 11.11 -17.62
N ARG A 353 -6.49 10.67 -16.45
CA ARG A 353 -6.51 9.26 -16.05
C ARG A 353 -6.89 9.11 -14.59
N VAL A 354 -7.24 7.88 -14.22
CA VAL A 354 -7.43 7.46 -12.84
C VAL A 354 -6.26 6.60 -12.43
N ILE A 355 -5.78 6.75 -11.18
CA ILE A 355 -4.65 5.97 -10.67
C ILE A 355 -5.04 5.10 -9.48
N ASP A 356 -4.17 4.16 -9.08
CA ASP A 356 -4.38 3.33 -7.89
C ASP A 356 -4.11 4.18 -6.62
N PRO A 357 -5.09 4.29 -5.68
CA PRO A 357 -4.91 5.00 -4.42
C PRO A 357 -3.67 4.56 -3.62
N LYS A 358 -3.29 3.29 -3.70
CA LYS A 358 -2.19 2.71 -2.92
C LYS A 358 -0.83 3.38 -3.19
N VAL A 359 -0.64 3.91 -4.40
CA VAL A 359 0.61 4.59 -4.73
C VAL A 359 0.74 5.91 -3.98
N VAL A 360 -0.38 6.61 -3.78
CA VAL A 360 -0.40 7.84 -2.97
C VAL A 360 -0.28 7.52 -1.47
N GLU A 361 -0.87 6.40 -1.02
CA GLU A 361 -0.68 5.91 0.36
C GLU A 361 0.79 5.56 0.66
N HIS A 362 1.49 4.93 -0.29
CA HIS A 362 2.91 4.63 -0.15
C HIS A 362 3.75 5.92 -0.07
N LEU A 363 3.46 6.92 -0.93
CA LEU A 363 4.10 8.24 -0.87
C LEU A 363 3.85 8.95 0.47
N ASP A 364 2.63 8.87 1.00
CA ASP A 364 2.27 9.42 2.30
C ASP A 364 3.08 8.74 3.42
N ALA A 365 3.12 7.40 3.44
CA ALA A 365 3.86 6.63 4.44
C ALA A 365 5.37 6.91 4.39
N TYR A 366 5.94 7.04 3.18
CA TYR A 366 7.36 7.35 2.98
C TYR A 366 7.74 8.73 3.54
N SER A 367 6.87 9.72 3.34
CA SER A 367 7.12 11.13 3.66
C SER A 367 6.54 11.56 5.03
N ALA A 368 5.94 10.66 5.79
CA ALA A 368 5.30 10.97 7.07
C ALA A 368 6.30 11.42 8.16
N PRO A 369 5.87 12.31 9.09
CA PRO A 369 6.64 12.68 10.27
C PRO A 369 6.99 11.46 11.13
N ARG A 370 8.18 11.47 11.72
CA ARG A 370 8.76 10.30 12.39
C ARG A 370 8.85 10.44 13.90
N LEU A 371 8.75 9.30 14.56
CA LEU A 371 9.18 9.09 15.93
C LEU A 371 10.40 8.16 15.92
N VAL A 372 11.56 8.67 16.33
CA VAL A 372 12.83 7.93 16.33
C VAL A 372 13.18 7.55 17.76
N GLU A 373 13.55 6.29 17.96
CA GLU A 373 13.80 5.70 19.27
C GLU A 373 15.29 5.43 19.48
N TYR A 374 15.85 5.99 20.55
CA TYR A 374 17.20 5.71 21.01
C TYR A 374 17.18 5.11 22.42
N HIS A 375 18.18 4.28 22.71
CA HIS A 375 18.45 3.78 24.05
C HIS A 375 19.79 4.30 24.51
N ASP A 376 19.84 4.83 25.73
CA ASP A 376 21.09 5.25 26.33
C ASP A 376 22.01 4.04 26.53
N PRO A 377 23.31 4.15 26.21
CA PRO A 377 24.28 3.10 26.48
C PRO A 377 24.48 2.92 27.99
N ASP A 378 25.11 1.81 28.38
CA ASP A 378 25.51 1.59 29.77
C ASP A 378 26.46 2.72 30.22
N PRO A 379 26.09 3.56 31.21
CA PRO A 379 26.93 4.66 31.68
C PRO A 379 28.22 4.19 32.36
N CYS A 380 28.35 2.89 32.64
CA CYS A 380 29.55 2.28 33.20
C CYS A 380 30.49 1.68 32.15
N GLN A 381 30.14 1.77 30.86
CA GLN A 381 30.95 1.28 29.76
C GLN A 381 31.91 2.37 29.25
N VAL A 382 33.21 2.05 29.18
CA VAL A 382 34.23 2.95 28.61
C VAL A 382 34.26 2.77 27.09
N ILE A 383 33.86 3.79 26.33
CA ILE A 383 33.92 3.80 24.86
C ILE A 383 35.16 4.59 24.42
N LEU A 384 36.11 3.91 23.78
CA LEU A 384 37.24 4.52 23.06
C LEU A 384 36.81 4.76 21.60
N MET A 385 36.48 6.00 21.22
CA MET A 385 36.34 6.37 19.81
C MET A 385 36.97 7.73 19.52
N GLY A 386 37.84 7.73 18.50
CA GLY A 386 38.56 8.88 17.97
C GLY A 386 37.74 9.70 16.97
N GLU A 387 38.08 10.98 16.91
CA GLU A 387 37.45 12.06 16.17
C GLU A 387 37.56 11.91 14.64
N MET A 388 36.51 12.25 13.91
CA MET A 388 36.58 13.14 12.73
C MET A 388 35.17 13.48 12.23
N ALA A 389 34.78 14.74 12.40
CA ALA A 389 33.69 15.38 11.66
C ALA A 389 34.12 16.81 11.32
N ALA A 390 34.01 17.20 10.05
CA ALA A 390 33.50 18.51 9.59
C ALA A 390 33.85 18.76 8.12
N ARG A 391 32.84 18.98 7.27
CA ARG A 391 32.56 20.31 6.69
C ARG A 391 31.44 20.24 5.64
N ALA A 392 30.51 21.18 5.74
CA ALA A 392 29.51 21.49 4.73
C ALA A 392 29.38 23.03 4.58
N THR A 393 28.73 23.44 3.47
CA THR A 393 28.13 24.76 3.13
C THR A 393 29.07 25.80 2.47
N ALA A 394 28.67 26.69 1.53
CA ALA A 394 27.36 27.11 0.97
C ALA A 394 27.53 27.91 -0.39
N PRO A 395 26.43 28.35 -1.07
CA PRO A 395 26.41 28.92 -2.44
C PRO A 395 26.15 30.47 -2.51
N ALA A 396 26.09 31.03 -3.73
CA ALA A 396 25.70 32.43 -4.00
C ALA A 396 24.73 32.54 -5.21
N ALA A 397 23.82 33.53 -5.17
CA ALA A 397 22.70 33.76 -6.09
C ALA A 397 22.71 35.17 -6.72
N ALA A 398 21.93 35.35 -7.81
CA ALA A 398 21.12 36.54 -8.24
C ALA A 398 21.05 36.68 -9.80
N PRO A 399 20.23 37.57 -10.41
CA PRO A 399 18.78 37.79 -10.31
C PRO A 399 18.06 37.89 -11.70
N MET A 400 16.76 38.22 -11.68
CA MET A 400 15.74 38.18 -12.75
C MET A 400 15.41 39.57 -13.34
N GLU A 401 14.87 39.66 -14.57
CA GLU A 401 14.14 40.85 -15.04
C GLU A 401 12.93 40.53 -15.99
N LYS A 402 11.95 41.46 -16.00
CA LYS A 402 10.55 41.40 -16.49
C LYS A 402 10.34 41.98 -17.91
N ARG A 403 9.26 41.58 -18.61
CA ARG A 403 8.17 42.51 -19.07
C ARG A 403 6.93 41.82 -19.69
N ARG A 404 5.80 42.55 -19.61
CA ARG A 404 4.39 42.25 -19.96
C ARG A 404 4.04 42.68 -21.41
N ASP A 405 2.93 42.19 -21.99
CA ASP A 405 1.68 42.96 -22.25
C ASP A 405 0.62 42.20 -23.12
N GLU A 406 -0.60 42.14 -22.54
CA GLU A 406 -2.03 42.14 -23.00
C GLU A 406 -2.40 42.38 -24.51
N ALA A 407 -3.59 42.06 -25.09
CA ALA A 407 -4.92 41.59 -24.64
C ALA A 407 -5.93 41.27 -25.80
N LYS A 408 -6.99 40.49 -25.46
CA LYS A 408 -8.44 40.51 -25.87
C LYS A 408 -8.89 40.01 -27.27
N SER A 409 -10.06 39.38 -27.50
CA SER A 409 -11.32 39.24 -26.71
C SER A 409 -12.29 38.12 -27.19
N LEU A 410 -12.84 37.38 -26.20
CA LEU A 410 -14.23 36.89 -25.93
C LEU A 410 -15.01 35.89 -26.84
N GLY A 411 -15.46 34.78 -26.21
CA GLY A 411 -16.72 34.05 -26.48
C GLY A 411 -16.74 32.61 -25.90
N VAL A 412 -17.70 32.24 -25.05
CA VAL A 412 -17.78 30.94 -24.33
C VAL A 412 -18.04 29.75 -25.24
N THR A 413 -17.29 28.65 -25.01
CA THR A 413 -17.33 27.44 -25.83
C THR A 413 -17.32 26.18 -24.93
N ILE A 414 -18.07 25.15 -25.32
CA ILE A 414 -17.91 23.79 -24.75
C ILE A 414 -16.66 23.21 -25.40
N GLU A 415 -15.61 22.98 -24.62
CA GLU A 415 -14.28 22.65 -25.16
C GLU A 415 -14.16 21.13 -25.40
N ALA A 416 -14.68 20.30 -24.49
CA ALA A 416 -14.68 18.83 -24.62
C ALA A 416 -15.66 18.14 -23.65
N GLU A 417 -16.23 17.00 -24.07
CA GLU A 417 -17.03 16.09 -23.22
C GLU A 417 -16.60 14.64 -23.45
N TYR A 418 -16.27 13.91 -22.39
CA TYR A 418 -15.80 12.52 -22.46
C TYR A 418 -15.89 11.80 -21.10
N THR A 419 -15.84 10.46 -21.09
CA THR A 419 -15.83 9.65 -19.85
C THR A 419 -14.44 9.05 -19.60
N VAL A 420 -13.93 9.13 -18.36
CA VAL A 420 -12.68 8.52 -17.90
C VAL A 420 -12.91 7.79 -16.57
N GLY A 421 -12.64 6.49 -16.55
CA GLY A 421 -12.90 5.66 -15.37
C GLY A 421 -14.36 5.76 -14.96
N GLU A 422 -14.61 6.08 -13.70
CA GLU A 422 -15.94 6.26 -13.12
C GLU A 422 -16.49 7.70 -13.21
N TYR A 423 -15.92 8.56 -14.06
CA TYR A 423 -16.28 9.97 -14.16
C TYR A 423 -16.69 10.38 -15.57
N ASP A 424 -17.85 11.03 -15.69
CA ASP A 424 -18.23 11.81 -16.88
C ASP A 424 -17.66 13.22 -16.74
N ILE A 425 -16.88 13.64 -17.73
CA ILE A 425 -16.09 14.87 -17.72
C ILE A 425 -16.66 15.85 -18.75
N VAL A 426 -16.92 17.07 -18.28
CA VAL A 426 -17.24 18.21 -19.15
C VAL A 426 -16.23 19.32 -18.87
N VAL A 427 -15.56 19.80 -19.91
CA VAL A 427 -14.61 20.93 -19.83
C VAL A 427 -15.26 22.18 -20.39
N LEU A 428 -15.43 23.18 -19.52
CA LEU A 428 -16.13 24.41 -19.85
C LEU A 428 -15.14 25.59 -19.88
N SER A 429 -15.19 26.42 -20.92
CA SER A 429 -14.65 27.78 -20.88
C SER A 429 -15.78 28.76 -20.57
N ALA A 430 -15.54 29.79 -19.77
CA ALA A 430 -16.56 30.77 -19.39
C ALA A 430 -15.98 32.20 -19.50
N THR A 431 -16.66 33.13 -20.18
CA THR A 431 -16.31 34.57 -20.22
C THR A 431 -17.06 35.36 -19.15
N GLU A 432 -18.13 34.83 -18.57
CA GLU A 432 -18.91 35.45 -17.49
C GLU A 432 -19.28 34.42 -16.40
N SER A 433 -19.12 34.80 -15.12
CA SER A 433 -19.41 33.95 -13.95
C SER A 433 -20.87 33.54 -13.79
N SER A 434 -21.79 34.35 -14.31
CA SER A 434 -23.22 34.06 -14.37
C SER A 434 -23.54 32.93 -15.34
N GLY A 435 -22.80 32.80 -16.44
CA GLY A 435 -23.03 31.77 -17.48
C GLY A 435 -22.71 30.36 -17.01
N LEU A 436 -21.58 30.17 -16.33
CA LEU A 436 -21.20 28.88 -15.73
C LEU A 436 -22.17 28.46 -14.62
N GLU A 437 -22.58 29.40 -13.77
CA GLU A 437 -23.57 29.15 -12.73
C GLU A 437 -24.93 28.76 -13.32
N THR A 438 -25.38 29.49 -14.36
CA THR A 438 -26.64 29.21 -15.05
C THR A 438 -26.61 27.83 -15.69
N TRP A 439 -25.54 27.49 -16.43
CA TRP A 439 -25.36 26.16 -17.02
C TRP A 439 -25.36 25.04 -15.97
N LEU A 440 -24.67 25.25 -14.83
CA LEU A 440 -24.65 24.28 -13.73
C LEU A 440 -26.05 24.14 -13.09
N ARG A 441 -26.81 25.23 -12.90
CA ARG A 441 -28.19 25.15 -12.38
C ARG A 441 -29.15 24.48 -13.36
N GLU A 442 -29.07 24.81 -14.65
CA GLU A 442 -29.88 24.20 -15.72
C GLU A 442 -29.61 22.69 -15.89
N ASN A 443 -28.36 22.25 -15.67
CA ASN A 443 -27.99 20.82 -15.66
C ASN A 443 -28.25 20.11 -14.32
N SER A 444 -29.04 20.75 -13.44
CA SER A 444 -29.47 20.24 -12.14
C SER A 444 -28.30 19.98 -11.17
N TYR A 445 -27.33 20.88 -11.08
CA TYR A 445 -26.31 20.89 -10.02
C TYR A 445 -26.72 21.88 -8.91
N ASN A 446 -26.69 21.45 -7.64
CA ASN A 446 -27.08 22.26 -6.48
C ASN A 446 -25.90 23.12 -6.01
N ILE A 447 -25.83 24.35 -6.51
CA ILE A 447 -24.72 25.27 -6.25
C ILE A 447 -24.96 26.05 -4.95
N PRO A 448 -24.06 25.96 -3.96
CA PRO A 448 -24.16 26.66 -2.69
C PRO A 448 -24.05 28.19 -2.86
N ARG A 449 -24.69 28.93 -1.95
CA ARG A 449 -24.71 30.40 -1.98
C ARG A 449 -23.27 30.94 -1.88
N GLY A 450 -22.88 31.82 -2.81
CA GLY A 450 -21.54 32.42 -2.86
C GLY A 450 -20.57 31.79 -3.86
N ALA A 451 -20.94 30.71 -4.55
CA ALA A 451 -20.08 30.05 -5.53
C ALA A 451 -19.65 30.96 -6.69
N SER A 452 -20.54 31.83 -7.19
CA SER A 452 -20.22 32.77 -8.29
C SER A 452 -19.12 33.75 -7.89
N GLN A 453 -19.13 34.23 -6.63
CA GLN A 453 -18.08 35.12 -6.10
C GLN A 453 -16.75 34.37 -5.94
N ALA A 454 -16.79 33.10 -5.57
CA ALA A 454 -15.61 32.25 -5.44
C ALA A 454 -15.04 31.81 -6.80
N LEU A 455 -15.89 31.66 -7.83
CA LEU A 455 -15.50 31.28 -9.19
C LEU A 455 -14.96 32.46 -10.02
N ALA A 456 -15.45 33.68 -9.77
CA ALA A 456 -15.10 34.90 -10.50
C ALA A 456 -13.58 35.16 -10.67
N PRO A 457 -12.70 34.90 -9.68
CA PRO A 457 -11.24 35.08 -9.83
C PRO A 457 -10.62 34.14 -10.86
N TYR A 458 -11.10 32.88 -10.95
CA TYR A 458 -10.61 31.91 -11.92
C TYR A 458 -11.05 32.25 -13.34
N ILE A 459 -12.28 32.76 -13.49
CA ILE A 459 -12.83 33.25 -14.77
C ILE A 459 -12.06 34.47 -15.26
N ARG A 460 -11.81 35.45 -14.37
CA ARG A 460 -10.97 36.62 -14.70
C ARG A 460 -9.54 36.23 -15.08
N SER A 461 -9.08 35.06 -14.63
CA SER A 461 -7.77 34.50 -14.95
C SER A 461 -7.80 33.58 -16.17
N ASP A 462 -8.90 33.52 -16.92
CA ASP A 462 -9.11 32.65 -18.09
C ASP A 462 -8.86 31.14 -17.80
N MET A 463 -9.15 30.71 -16.57
CA MET A 463 -9.09 29.29 -16.24
C MET A 463 -10.34 28.56 -16.75
N LYS A 464 -10.15 27.28 -17.07
CA LYS A 464 -11.23 26.40 -17.52
C LYS A 464 -11.78 25.62 -16.33
N PHE A 465 -13.03 25.19 -16.42
CA PHE A 465 -13.69 24.46 -15.35
C PHE A 465 -13.88 23.03 -15.78
N PHE A 466 -13.12 22.16 -15.12
CA PHE A 466 -13.24 20.73 -15.24
C PHE A 466 -14.35 20.25 -14.30
N VAL A 467 -15.46 19.79 -14.87
CA VAL A 467 -16.56 19.20 -14.11
C VAL A 467 -16.50 17.69 -14.27
N ALA A 468 -16.17 16.97 -13.20
CA ALA A 468 -16.24 15.51 -13.18
C ALA A 468 -17.43 15.05 -12.34
N LYS A 469 -18.39 14.43 -12.99
CA LYS A 469 -19.56 13.83 -12.37
C LYS A 469 -19.34 12.34 -12.20
N VAL A 470 -19.71 11.78 -11.05
CA VAL A 470 -19.61 10.32 -10.88
C VAL A 470 -20.65 9.63 -11.76
N ASN A 471 -20.15 8.81 -12.67
CA ASN A 471 -20.95 7.90 -13.45
C ASN A 471 -21.15 6.62 -12.63
N LEU A 472 -22.33 6.47 -12.05
CA LEU A 472 -22.67 5.34 -11.18
C LEU A 472 -22.62 3.99 -11.89
N GLN A 473 -22.89 3.97 -13.20
CA GLN A 473 -22.81 2.76 -14.01
C GLN A 473 -21.35 2.36 -14.20
N GLU A 474 -20.48 3.30 -14.54
CA GLU A 474 -19.03 3.05 -14.68
C GLU A 474 -18.36 2.78 -13.33
N ARG A 475 -18.79 3.43 -12.24
CA ARG A 475 -18.32 3.10 -10.89
C ARG A 475 -18.66 1.67 -10.51
N ALA A 476 -19.91 1.22 -10.76
CA ALA A 476 -20.30 -0.16 -10.52
C ALA A 476 -19.49 -1.15 -11.37
N ARG A 477 -19.08 -0.75 -12.59
CA ARG A 477 -18.19 -1.53 -13.47
C ARG A 477 -16.72 -1.54 -13.03
N SER A 478 -16.26 -0.49 -12.36
CA SER A 478 -14.85 -0.29 -11.96
C SER A 478 -14.38 -1.22 -10.85
N GLY A 479 -15.29 -1.74 -10.00
CA GLY A 479 -14.95 -2.66 -8.91
C GLY A 479 -14.33 -2.03 -7.67
N TYR A 480 -14.14 -0.72 -7.65
CA TYR A 480 -13.65 0.03 -6.49
C TYR A 480 -14.83 0.49 -5.62
N THR A 481 -14.72 0.29 -4.30
CA THR A 481 -15.70 0.76 -3.32
C THR A 481 -15.55 2.27 -3.06
N SER A 482 -14.32 2.77 -3.09
CA SER A 482 -13.95 4.20 -3.04
C SER A 482 -13.70 4.78 -4.44
N LEU A 483 -13.81 6.10 -4.57
CA LEU A 483 -13.52 6.82 -5.82
C LEU A 483 -12.00 6.88 -6.03
N ARG A 484 -11.52 6.50 -7.23
CA ARG A 484 -10.09 6.54 -7.54
C ARG A 484 -9.58 7.97 -7.70
N PRO A 485 -8.30 8.23 -7.36
CA PRO A 485 -7.70 9.52 -7.61
C PRO A 485 -7.74 9.89 -9.09
N LEU A 486 -8.17 11.12 -9.36
CA LEU A 486 -8.14 11.73 -10.68
C LEU A 486 -6.78 12.37 -10.91
N GLN A 487 -6.15 12.07 -12.04
CA GLN A 487 -4.88 12.62 -12.44
C GLN A 487 -5.00 13.35 -13.77
N PHE A 488 -4.38 14.53 -13.85
CA PHE A 488 -4.37 15.40 -15.02
C PHE A 488 -2.93 15.70 -15.40
N ALA A 489 -2.58 15.52 -16.67
CA ALA A 489 -1.31 15.92 -17.24
C ALA A 489 -1.51 17.14 -18.14
N PHE A 490 -0.84 18.25 -17.85
CA PHE A 490 -0.96 19.47 -18.63
C PHE A 490 0.31 20.30 -18.61
N GLU A 491 0.46 21.17 -19.60
CA GLU A 491 1.53 22.16 -19.63
C GLU A 491 0.99 23.53 -19.23
N SER A 492 1.60 24.14 -18.22
CA SER A 492 1.24 25.47 -17.73
C SER A 492 2.40 26.10 -16.97
N SER A 493 2.69 27.37 -17.30
CA SER A 493 3.60 28.21 -16.52
C SER A 493 3.06 28.58 -15.13
N ARG A 494 1.74 28.44 -14.91
CA ARG A 494 1.12 28.68 -13.61
C ARG A 494 1.34 27.49 -12.70
N PHE A 495 2.11 27.70 -11.63
CA PHE A 495 2.33 26.70 -10.60
C PHE A 495 1.51 27.04 -9.36
N MET A 496 0.25 26.59 -9.31
CA MET A 496 -0.69 26.91 -8.26
C MET A 496 -1.68 25.78 -7.95
N LEU A 497 -2.32 25.81 -6.79
CA LEU A 497 -3.40 24.89 -6.41
C LEU A 497 -4.66 25.69 -5.99
N PRO A 498 -5.79 25.53 -6.70
CA PRO A 498 -7.00 26.30 -6.44
C PRO A 498 -7.78 25.75 -5.23
N ILE A 499 -7.44 26.22 -4.02
CA ILE A 499 -8.02 25.72 -2.76
C ILE A 499 -9.31 26.44 -2.35
N ARG A 500 -9.59 27.63 -2.90
CA ARG A 500 -10.70 28.48 -2.41
C ARG A 500 -12.08 27.87 -2.64
N LEU A 501 -12.25 27.10 -3.71
CA LEU A 501 -13.52 26.44 -4.00
C LEU A 501 -13.87 25.38 -2.95
N GLY A 502 -12.87 24.69 -2.39
CA GLY A 502 -13.06 23.70 -1.32
C GLY A 502 -13.72 24.27 -0.06
N MET A 503 -13.63 25.58 0.17
CA MET A 503 -14.09 26.23 1.40
C MET A 503 -15.57 26.61 1.41
N ILE A 504 -16.29 26.53 0.29
CA ILE A 504 -17.67 27.03 0.21
C ILE A 504 -18.69 26.13 0.98
N ASN A 505 -18.29 24.91 1.38
CA ASN A 505 -19.09 23.78 1.91
C ASN A 505 -18.36 23.14 3.09
N ALA A 506 -17.30 23.77 3.57
CA ALA A 506 -16.59 23.29 4.73
C ALA A 506 -17.24 23.90 5.97
N ASP A 507 -17.63 23.07 6.94
CA ASP A 507 -18.18 23.51 8.23
C ASP A 507 -17.10 23.98 9.22
N GLY A 508 -15.89 24.23 8.72
CA GLY A 508 -14.74 24.67 9.51
C GLY A 508 -13.41 24.49 8.77
N PRO A 509 -12.28 24.79 9.43
CA PRO A 509 -10.95 24.65 8.85
C PRO A 509 -10.69 23.24 8.32
N GLN A 510 -10.01 23.14 7.18
CA GLN A 510 -9.70 21.89 6.49
C GLN A 510 -8.20 21.65 6.46
N ASP A 511 -7.77 20.40 6.72
CA ASP A 511 -6.36 19.99 6.58
C ASP A 511 -6.09 19.54 5.16
N LEU A 512 -5.00 19.99 4.53
CA LEU A 512 -4.53 19.61 3.18
C LEU A 512 -3.04 19.31 3.18
N LEU A 513 -2.71 18.10 2.73
CA LEU A 513 -1.39 17.58 2.42
C LEU A 513 -1.13 17.72 0.92
N ILE A 514 0.05 18.22 0.57
CA ILE A 514 0.46 18.43 -0.82
C ILE A 514 1.84 17.81 -0.98
N TYR A 515 1.97 16.88 -1.92
CA TYR A 515 3.22 16.20 -2.24
C TYR A 515 3.71 16.69 -3.60
N PHE A 516 4.88 17.28 -3.65
CA PHE A 516 5.55 17.65 -4.91
C PHE A 516 6.63 16.64 -5.23
N LEU A 517 6.64 16.18 -6.48
CA LEU A 517 7.72 15.39 -7.08
C LEU A 517 8.40 16.27 -8.14
N THR A 518 9.69 16.56 -7.97
CA THR A 518 10.50 17.35 -8.91
C THR A 518 11.81 16.62 -9.19
N LYS A 519 12.61 17.06 -10.17
CA LYS A 519 13.91 16.42 -10.44
C LYS A 519 14.92 16.55 -9.30
N GLN A 520 14.98 17.72 -8.66
CA GLN A 520 16.12 18.03 -7.78
C GLN A 520 15.83 18.93 -6.57
N TYR A 521 14.88 19.87 -6.68
CA TYR A 521 14.74 20.93 -5.69
C TYR A 521 13.37 20.93 -5.03
N ARG A 522 13.33 21.38 -3.77
CA ARG A 522 12.09 21.45 -3.02
C ARG A 522 11.15 22.53 -3.54
N VAL A 523 9.87 22.35 -3.28
CA VAL A 523 8.81 23.30 -3.61
C VAL A 523 8.41 24.10 -2.37
N GLU A 524 8.15 25.38 -2.53
CA GLU A 524 7.61 26.23 -1.46
C GLU A 524 6.41 27.03 -1.94
N VAL A 525 5.50 27.33 -1.01
CA VAL A 525 4.48 28.34 -1.25
C VAL A 525 5.11 29.74 -1.26
N THR A 526 4.59 30.63 -2.08
CA THR A 526 5.17 31.97 -2.34
C THR A 526 4.32 33.11 -1.80
N ASN A 527 3.01 32.91 -1.66
CA ASN A 527 2.06 33.90 -1.17
C ASN A 527 1.60 33.69 0.29
N TYR A 528 2.10 32.64 0.95
CA TYR A 528 1.89 32.37 2.38
C TYR A 528 3.22 32.06 3.07
N ARG A 529 3.23 32.11 4.41
CA ARG A 529 4.40 31.68 5.18
C ARG A 529 4.58 30.18 4.98
N ASN A 530 5.82 29.76 4.66
CA ASN A 530 6.18 28.35 4.49
C ASN A 530 7.16 27.85 5.58
N PRO A 531 6.83 27.93 6.88
CA PRO A 531 7.74 27.48 7.92
C PRO A 531 7.92 25.95 7.87
N LYS A 532 9.10 25.49 8.29
CA LYS A 532 9.30 24.07 8.60
C LYS A 532 8.57 23.73 9.90
N LEU A 533 7.98 22.54 9.97
CA LEU A 533 7.39 22.03 11.19
C LEU A 533 8.46 21.91 12.30
N PRO A 534 8.14 22.14 13.59
CA PRO A 534 9.09 21.84 14.67
C PRO A 534 9.58 20.40 14.58
N SER A 535 10.90 20.22 14.52
CA SER A 535 11.57 18.95 14.31
C SER A 535 12.80 18.83 15.21
N ASP A 536 13.36 17.63 15.28
CA ASP A 536 14.52 17.24 16.07
C ASP A 536 14.36 17.51 17.57
N GLN A 537 13.12 17.42 18.05
CA GLN A 537 12.75 17.67 19.44
C GLN A 537 12.77 16.36 20.23
N GLU A 538 13.47 16.34 21.37
CA GLU A 538 13.39 15.23 22.31
C GLU A 538 12.11 15.36 23.15
N ILE A 539 11.31 14.28 23.17
CA ILE A 539 10.03 14.21 23.87
C ILE A 539 9.98 12.95 24.76
N PRO A 540 9.12 12.92 25.80
CA PRO A 540 9.07 11.82 26.73
C PRO A 540 8.75 10.47 26.05
N PRO A 541 9.39 9.35 26.44
CA PRO A 541 9.20 8.05 25.78
C PRO A 541 7.77 7.50 25.77
N TYR A 542 6.92 7.88 26.73
CA TYR A 542 5.53 7.42 26.76
C TYR A 542 4.70 7.91 25.57
N ILE A 543 5.16 8.95 24.86
CA ILE A 543 4.49 9.47 23.65
C ILE A 543 4.46 8.43 22.53
N LYS A 544 5.33 7.41 22.55
CA LYS A 544 5.27 6.28 21.60
C LYS A 544 3.89 5.65 21.47
N GLY A 545 3.14 5.54 22.57
CA GLY A 545 1.78 4.99 22.58
C GLY A 545 0.67 5.96 22.14
N GLU A 546 0.97 7.26 22.08
CA GLU A 546 0.00 8.32 21.81
C GLU A 546 0.50 9.34 20.76
N PHE A 547 1.42 8.92 19.89
CA PHE A 547 2.09 9.80 18.93
C PHE A 547 1.12 10.54 18.00
N ARG A 548 0.03 9.87 17.58
CA ARG A 548 -1.03 10.51 16.79
C ARG A 548 -1.64 11.71 17.52
N LYS A 549 -1.93 11.58 18.81
CA LYS A 549 -2.51 12.67 19.62
C LYS A 549 -1.50 13.80 19.80
N PHE A 550 -0.26 13.46 20.15
CA PHE A 550 0.84 14.42 20.22
C PHE A 550 0.96 15.25 18.92
N TYR A 551 0.97 14.57 17.76
CA TYR A 551 1.14 15.22 16.47
C TYR A 551 -0.01 16.18 16.17
N THR A 552 -1.26 15.75 16.36
CA THR A 552 -2.45 16.58 16.17
C THR A 552 -2.40 17.85 17.02
N ASP A 553 -2.09 17.72 18.31
CA ASP A 553 -2.07 18.84 19.26
C ASP A 553 -0.88 19.78 18.98
N MET A 554 0.27 19.23 18.58
CA MET A 554 1.44 20.01 18.16
C MET A 554 1.16 20.80 16.89
N PHE A 555 0.56 20.17 15.88
CA PHE A 555 0.21 20.83 14.62
C PHE A 555 -0.81 21.95 14.84
N GLN A 556 -1.80 21.72 15.70
CA GLN A 556 -2.77 22.74 16.10
C GLN A 556 -2.07 23.94 16.78
N THR A 557 -1.15 23.67 17.70
CA THR A 557 -0.38 24.72 18.40
C THR A 557 0.53 25.49 17.45
N ALA A 558 1.23 24.79 16.54
CA ALA A 558 2.08 25.40 15.53
C ALA A 558 1.27 26.30 14.58
N THR A 559 0.11 25.83 14.12
CA THR A 559 -0.81 26.60 13.27
C THR A 559 -1.32 27.85 14.00
N ALA A 560 -1.67 27.73 15.28
CA ALA A 560 -2.11 28.88 16.09
C ALA A 560 -1.00 29.93 16.26
N LYS A 561 0.26 29.52 16.49
CA LYS A 561 1.43 30.43 16.58
C LYS A 561 1.67 31.21 15.29
N GLU A 562 1.30 30.63 14.15
CA GLU A 562 1.37 31.27 12.82
C GLU A 562 0.06 31.99 12.44
N ASN A 563 -0.80 32.30 13.41
CA ASN A 563 -2.09 32.97 13.22
C ASN A 563 -2.99 32.26 12.17
N GLN A 564 -2.89 30.93 12.07
CA GLN A 564 -3.62 30.12 11.11
C GLN A 564 -3.35 30.47 9.63
N LYS A 565 -2.19 31.07 9.31
CA LYS A 565 -1.83 31.56 7.95
C LYS A 565 -0.56 30.94 7.38
N ALA A 566 -0.20 29.74 7.84
CA ALA A 566 1.02 29.04 7.41
C ALA A 566 0.72 27.74 6.67
N VAL A 567 1.56 27.45 5.69
CA VAL A 567 1.69 26.16 5.02
C VAL A 567 2.98 25.53 5.55
N PHE A 568 2.89 24.44 6.29
CA PHE A 568 4.07 23.84 6.91
C PHE A 568 4.78 22.89 5.95
N THR A 569 6.10 22.98 5.86
CA THR A 569 6.90 21.90 5.26
C THR A 569 7.07 20.80 6.30
N GLU A 570 6.59 19.59 6.00
CA GLU A 570 6.74 18.39 6.85
C GLU A 570 7.89 17.48 6.37
N TYR A 571 8.17 17.49 5.06
CA TYR A 571 9.21 16.68 4.45
C TYR A 571 9.79 17.38 3.21
N ALA A 572 11.09 17.27 3.00
CA ALA A 572 11.79 17.68 1.78
C ALA A 572 13.04 16.81 1.65
N TRP A 573 13.08 15.84 0.74
CA TRP A 573 14.24 14.96 0.59
C TRP A 573 14.29 14.35 -0.81
N ASN A 574 15.48 14.15 -1.35
CA ASN A 574 15.70 13.32 -2.52
C ASN A 574 15.37 11.82 -2.23
N MET A 575 14.47 11.24 -3.01
CA MET A 575 13.96 9.87 -2.81
C MET A 575 14.96 8.77 -3.15
N GLY A 576 16.18 9.14 -3.56
CA GLY A 576 17.26 8.23 -3.85
C GLY A 576 17.83 7.47 -2.65
N TRP A 577 17.63 7.98 -1.43
CA TRP A 577 18.01 7.32 -0.18
C TRP A 577 17.32 8.00 1.01
N CYS A 578 17.12 7.26 2.11
CA CYS A 578 16.71 7.82 3.39
C CYS A 578 17.49 7.15 4.51
N ASP A 579 17.79 7.89 5.58
CA ASP A 579 18.37 7.30 6.80
C ASP A 579 17.95 8.08 8.06
N PRO A 580 17.16 7.47 8.99
CA PRO A 580 16.44 6.20 8.83
C PRO A 580 15.36 6.30 7.71
N CYS A 581 14.56 5.28 7.44
CA CYS A 581 13.43 5.32 6.50
C CYS A 581 12.10 5.13 7.24
N ALA A 582 11.02 5.82 6.85
CA ALA A 582 9.67 5.60 7.41
C ALA A 582 8.94 4.46 6.68
N ALA A 583 9.16 4.39 5.37
CA ALA A 583 8.81 3.30 4.49
C ALA A 583 9.93 3.17 3.45
N ASP A 584 9.89 2.11 2.64
CA ASP A 584 10.81 1.94 1.52
C ASP A 584 10.61 3.07 0.48
N PRO A 585 11.68 3.48 -0.24
CA PRO A 585 11.51 4.40 -1.36
C PRO A 585 10.56 3.83 -2.43
N LEU A 586 9.78 4.71 -3.06
CA LEU A 586 8.88 4.32 -4.15
C LEU A 586 9.68 3.77 -5.34
N SER A 587 9.15 2.71 -5.95
CA SER A 587 9.71 2.14 -7.18
C SER A 587 9.56 3.08 -8.38
N THR A 588 10.38 2.89 -9.42
CA THR A 588 10.28 3.66 -10.68
C THR A 588 8.88 3.59 -11.29
N GLN A 589 8.23 2.42 -11.25
CA GLN A 589 6.87 2.23 -11.78
C GLN A 589 5.82 3.01 -11.00
N GLU A 590 5.94 3.03 -9.66
CA GLU A 590 5.09 3.84 -8.80
C GLU A 590 5.27 5.33 -9.11
N LEU A 591 6.51 5.77 -9.30
CA LEU A 591 6.83 7.15 -9.66
C LEU A 591 6.27 7.54 -11.03
N GLU A 592 6.43 6.71 -12.05
CA GLU A 592 5.83 6.92 -13.37
C GLU A 592 4.29 6.99 -13.29
N SER A 593 3.67 6.17 -12.44
CA SER A 593 2.22 6.21 -12.21
C SER A 593 1.76 7.50 -11.50
N LEU A 594 2.60 8.09 -10.64
CA LEU A 594 2.39 9.40 -10.04
C LEU A 594 2.68 10.57 -10.99
N GLY A 595 3.10 10.27 -12.22
CA GLY A 595 3.37 11.28 -13.24
C GLY A 595 4.82 11.74 -13.30
N VAL A 596 5.78 10.97 -12.82
CA VAL A 596 7.22 11.26 -12.99
C VAL A 596 7.69 10.73 -14.35
N TRP A 597 7.36 11.43 -15.43
CA TRP A 597 7.63 10.98 -16.82
C TRP A 597 9.12 10.98 -17.18
N TRP A 598 9.93 11.85 -16.55
CA TRP A 598 11.35 12.02 -16.87
C TRP A 598 12.23 10.83 -16.50
N LEU A 599 11.70 9.83 -15.78
CA LEU A 599 12.40 8.57 -15.53
C LEU A 599 12.43 7.68 -16.78
N THR A 600 11.46 7.82 -17.68
CA THR A 600 11.37 7.04 -18.92
C THR A 600 12.32 7.58 -20.00
N ASP A 601 12.60 8.89 -20.02
CA ASP A 601 13.56 9.52 -20.95
C ASP A 601 15.03 9.16 -20.64
N LEU A 602 15.34 8.82 -19.40
CA LEU A 602 16.65 8.29 -19.00
C LEU A 602 16.91 6.87 -19.55
N ALA A 603 15.87 6.19 -20.06
CA ALA A 603 15.97 4.86 -20.68
C ALA A 603 16.16 4.90 -22.21
N GLN A 604 16.16 6.08 -22.85
CA GLN A 604 16.48 6.18 -24.28
C GLN A 604 18.00 6.29 -24.49
N PRO A 605 18.62 5.39 -25.28
CA PRO A 605 20.03 5.51 -25.62
C PRO A 605 20.22 6.65 -26.62
N MET A 606 20.55 7.85 -26.15
CA MET A 606 21.15 8.85 -27.02
C MET A 606 22.53 8.36 -27.46
N GLY A 607 22.58 7.85 -28.69
CA GLY A 607 23.77 7.82 -29.56
C GLY A 607 25.05 7.23 -28.97
N GLY A 608 25.23 5.91 -29.10
CA GLY A 608 26.51 5.28 -29.46
C GLY A 608 27.71 5.39 -28.51
N GLN A 609 27.67 6.15 -27.43
CA GLN A 609 28.72 6.17 -26.41
C GLN A 609 28.28 5.36 -25.20
N ARG A 610 29.04 4.30 -24.89
CA ARG A 610 28.96 3.54 -23.64
C ARG A 610 29.18 4.50 -22.47
N MET A 611 28.10 5.05 -21.94
CA MET A 611 28.08 5.63 -20.60
C MET A 611 28.36 4.49 -19.62
N LEU A 612 29.38 4.65 -18.77
CA LEU A 612 29.51 3.84 -17.57
C LEU A 612 28.17 3.85 -16.84
N ALA A 613 27.73 2.68 -16.38
CA ALA A 613 26.57 2.58 -15.50
C ALA A 613 26.64 3.65 -14.41
N PRO A 614 25.56 4.38 -14.10
CA PRO A 614 25.58 5.36 -13.03
C PRO A 614 26.04 4.67 -11.75
N ALA A 615 26.98 5.31 -11.04
CA ALA A 615 27.58 4.77 -9.84
C ALA A 615 26.48 4.36 -8.82
N PRO A 616 26.69 3.29 -8.03
CA PRO A 616 25.67 2.66 -7.17
C PRO A 616 25.13 3.52 -6.00
N ASN A 617 25.32 4.84 -6.03
CA ASN A 617 24.85 5.82 -5.03
C ASN A 617 24.13 7.04 -5.63
N MET A 618 23.85 7.08 -6.94
CA MET A 618 22.93 8.08 -7.49
C MET A 618 21.51 7.53 -7.43
N GLY A 619 20.83 7.77 -6.30
CA GLY A 619 19.44 7.35 -6.17
C GLY A 619 18.49 8.08 -7.14
N THR A 620 17.25 7.62 -7.22
CA THR A 620 16.25 8.08 -8.20
C THR A 620 16.18 9.62 -8.23
N PRO A 621 16.29 10.29 -9.41
CA PRO A 621 16.32 11.74 -9.53
C PRO A 621 14.92 12.35 -9.33
N VAL A 622 14.38 12.13 -8.14
CA VAL A 622 13.09 12.63 -7.69
C VAL A 622 13.26 13.22 -6.29
N PHE A 623 13.04 14.52 -6.18
CA PHE A 623 12.97 15.22 -4.92
C PHE A 623 11.52 15.34 -4.48
N VAL A 624 11.22 14.87 -3.27
CA VAL A 624 9.88 14.88 -2.68
C VAL A 624 9.77 16.04 -1.71
N THR A 625 8.72 16.85 -1.84
CA THR A 625 8.35 17.86 -0.83
C THR A 625 6.93 17.62 -0.34
N ARG A 626 6.73 17.49 0.97
CA ARG A 626 5.42 17.38 1.61
C ARG A 626 5.10 18.67 2.35
N LEU A 627 4.03 19.32 1.94
CA LEU A 627 3.45 20.48 2.63
C LEU A 627 2.15 20.08 3.33
N HIS A 628 1.87 20.67 4.48
CA HIS A 628 0.62 20.51 5.21
C HIS A 628 0.06 21.87 5.61
N VAL A 629 -1.19 22.12 5.25
CA VAL A 629 -1.89 23.37 5.56
C VAL A 629 -3.24 23.08 6.20
N ARG A 630 -3.54 23.77 7.28
CA ARG A 630 -4.91 23.90 7.80
C ARG A 630 -5.48 25.24 7.33
N TYR A 631 -6.43 25.22 6.41
CA TYR A 631 -6.93 26.41 5.75
C TYR A 631 -8.41 26.67 6.00
N ASP A 632 -8.77 27.94 5.98
CA ASP A 632 -10.13 28.42 5.96
C ASP A 632 -10.28 29.68 5.08
N ALA A 633 -11.52 30.09 4.80
CA ALA A 633 -11.80 31.23 3.92
C ALA A 633 -11.33 32.58 4.48
N GLN A 634 -11.19 32.71 5.81
CA GLN A 634 -10.77 33.94 6.46
C GLN A 634 -9.26 34.13 6.38
N HIS A 635 -8.50 33.05 6.55
CA HIS A 635 -7.04 33.08 6.62
C HIS A 635 -6.38 32.80 5.27
N PHE A 636 -7.05 32.10 4.35
CA PHE A 636 -6.56 31.77 3.00
C PHE A 636 -7.48 32.34 1.90
N PRO A 637 -7.53 33.67 1.72
CA PRO A 637 -8.37 34.31 0.71
C PRO A 637 -7.87 34.11 -0.72
N GLU A 638 -6.61 33.70 -0.89
CA GLU A 638 -5.95 33.43 -2.17
C GLU A 638 -5.59 31.94 -2.32
N ASP A 639 -5.52 31.47 -3.56
CA ASP A 639 -5.04 30.13 -3.87
C ASP A 639 -3.55 29.98 -3.57
N LEU A 640 -3.08 28.75 -3.36
CA LEU A 640 -1.66 28.52 -3.06
C LEU A 640 -0.83 28.67 -4.33
N MET A 641 0.16 29.56 -4.31
CA MET A 641 1.10 29.80 -5.40
C MET A 641 2.44 29.16 -5.05
N PHE A 642 3.02 28.39 -5.95
CA PHE A 642 4.25 27.64 -5.67
C PHE A 642 5.41 28.08 -6.57
N LYS A 643 6.62 27.78 -6.11
CA LYS A 643 7.84 27.81 -6.92
C LYS A 643 8.68 26.59 -6.60
N VAL A 644 9.34 26.04 -7.62
CA VAL A 644 10.50 25.17 -7.39
C VAL A 644 11.65 26.06 -6.95
N THR A 645 12.29 25.73 -5.85
CA THR A 645 13.42 26.50 -5.31
C THR A 645 14.75 26.08 -5.95
N GLN A 646 15.87 26.57 -5.41
CA GLN A 646 17.21 26.02 -5.66
C GLN A 646 17.75 25.27 -4.44
N ASP A 647 16.87 24.95 -3.49
CA ASP A 647 17.23 24.32 -2.23
C ASP A 647 16.95 22.81 -2.30
N SER A 648 18.02 22.03 -2.16
CA SER A 648 17.98 20.57 -2.09
C SER A 648 18.29 20.06 -0.68
N THR A 649 18.21 20.93 0.34
CA THR A 649 18.49 20.57 1.73
C THR A 649 17.42 19.61 2.24
N ASN A 650 17.88 18.48 2.79
CA ASN A 650 16.99 17.49 3.37
C ASN A 650 16.33 18.04 4.64
N PHE A 651 15.04 17.76 4.79
CA PHE A 651 14.27 18.07 5.96
C PHE A 651 13.21 16.99 6.17
N GLN A 652 12.99 16.66 7.43
CA GLN A 652 11.93 15.76 7.84
C GLN A 652 11.48 16.16 9.24
N GLY A 653 10.17 16.21 9.45
CA GLY A 653 9.59 16.24 10.79
C GLY A 653 9.98 14.98 11.54
N ARG A 654 10.87 15.12 12.53
CA ARG A 654 11.43 14.05 13.35
C ARG A 654 11.28 14.42 14.81
N TYR A 655 10.75 13.50 15.60
CA TYR A 655 10.66 13.59 17.05
C TYR A 655 11.43 12.44 17.66
N VAL A 656 12.14 12.71 18.74
CA VAL A 656 13.11 11.77 19.31
C VAL A 656 12.64 11.33 20.68
N ILE A 657 12.55 10.01 20.91
CA ILE A 657 12.37 9.43 22.23
C ILE A 657 13.66 8.74 22.64
N ARG A 658 14.12 9.00 23.87
CA ARG A 658 15.36 8.46 24.40
C ARG A 658 15.08 7.70 25.70
N HIS A 659 15.24 6.39 25.64
CA HIS A 659 15.06 5.51 26.78
C HIS A 659 16.30 5.56 27.69
N PRO A 660 16.14 5.91 28.97
CA PRO A 660 17.21 5.76 29.94
C PRO A 660 17.69 4.30 30.03
N TRP A 661 18.96 4.10 30.40
CA TRP A 661 19.51 2.80 30.72
C TRP A 661 18.74 2.19 31.90
N THR A 662 18.24 0.97 31.72
CA THR A 662 17.44 0.25 32.72
C THR A 662 18.23 -0.81 33.49
N GLY A 663 19.51 -1.00 33.16
CA GLY A 663 20.39 -1.94 33.84
C GLY A 663 20.92 -1.44 35.19
N GLN A 664 21.73 -2.25 35.86
CA GLN A 664 22.33 -1.87 37.14
C GLN A 664 23.39 -0.78 36.95
N ILE A 665 23.31 0.28 37.74
CA ILE A 665 24.25 1.41 37.72
C ILE A 665 25.16 1.26 38.94
N THR A 666 26.39 0.77 38.73
CA THR A 666 27.33 0.42 39.82
C THR A 666 28.59 1.29 39.85
N CYS A 667 28.77 2.18 38.87
CA CYS A 667 29.96 3.03 38.73
C CYS A 667 29.71 4.48 39.22
N PRO A 668 30.76 5.23 39.59
CA PRO A 668 30.64 6.64 39.97
C PRO A 668 30.03 7.53 38.87
N ALA A 669 30.34 7.25 37.59
CA ALA A 669 29.77 7.96 36.44
C ALA A 669 28.23 7.84 36.36
N GLY A 670 27.68 6.78 36.96
CA GLY A 670 26.25 6.52 37.03
C GLY A 670 25.43 7.55 37.79
N GLN A 671 25.99 8.15 38.85
CA GLN A 671 25.31 9.21 39.61
C GLN A 671 25.14 10.47 38.76
N GLU A 672 26.17 10.82 37.99
CA GLU A 672 26.13 11.97 37.09
C GLU A 672 25.19 11.71 35.91
N TYR A 673 25.20 10.50 35.36
CA TYR A 673 24.24 10.06 34.35
C TYR A 673 22.79 10.25 34.82
N LEU A 674 22.43 9.82 36.04
CA LEU A 674 21.06 9.97 36.54
C LEU A 674 20.63 11.44 36.70
N LYS A 675 21.53 12.34 37.11
CA LYS A 675 21.25 13.78 37.14
C LYS A 675 21.00 14.33 35.73
N GLN A 676 21.80 13.91 34.76
CA GLN A 676 21.63 14.32 33.36
C GLN A 676 20.31 13.80 32.79
N VAL A 677 19.92 12.56 33.10
CA VAL A 677 18.61 12.01 32.71
C VAL A 677 17.47 12.80 33.36
N ALA A 678 17.56 13.14 34.66
CA ALA A 678 16.53 13.96 35.32
C ALA A 678 16.36 15.33 34.65
N GLN A 679 17.49 16.01 34.36
CA GLN A 679 17.48 17.29 33.63
C GLN A 679 16.97 17.15 32.20
N ARG A 680 17.25 16.02 31.54
CA ARG A 680 16.72 15.71 30.21
C ARG A 680 15.22 15.48 30.23
N GLN A 681 14.71 14.65 31.14
CA GLN A 681 13.27 14.40 31.30
C GLN A 681 12.48 15.69 31.58
N GLU A 682 13.03 16.60 32.37
CA GLU A 682 12.40 17.91 32.61
C GLU A 682 12.39 18.77 31.33
N ARG A 683 13.48 18.77 30.54
CA ARG A 683 13.52 19.45 29.24
C ARG A 683 12.55 18.83 28.23
N GLU A 684 12.46 17.49 28.18
CA GLU A 684 11.51 16.74 27.35
C GLU A 684 10.07 17.12 27.73
N ALA A 685 9.75 17.23 29.03
CA ALA A 685 8.45 17.65 29.53
C ALA A 685 8.09 19.08 29.13
N GLN A 686 9.02 20.02 29.31
CA GLN A 686 8.85 21.43 28.89
C GLN A 686 8.67 21.54 27.37
N THR A 687 9.45 20.77 26.61
CA THR A 687 9.38 20.72 25.15
C THR A 687 8.02 20.20 24.71
N LEU A 688 7.56 19.08 25.27
CA LEU A 688 6.24 18.52 24.98
C LEU A 688 5.13 19.55 25.26
N ALA A 689 5.11 20.15 26.45
CA ALA A 689 4.11 21.17 26.82
C ALA A 689 4.15 22.40 25.90
N SER A 690 5.34 22.87 25.52
CA SER A 690 5.52 24.01 24.60
C SER A 690 5.05 23.71 23.17
N LEU A 691 5.25 22.46 22.73
CA LEU A 691 4.85 21.99 21.42
C LEU A 691 3.33 21.78 21.33
N THR A 692 2.69 21.19 22.34
CA THR A 692 1.27 20.78 22.28
C THR A 692 0.31 21.69 23.02
N GLY A 693 0.81 22.60 23.86
CA GLY A 693 0.00 23.38 24.78
C GLY A 693 -0.55 22.56 25.96
N TRP A 694 -0.05 21.34 26.20
CA TRP A 694 -0.48 20.51 27.33
C TRP A 694 -0.05 21.10 28.68
N ASP A 695 -0.82 20.81 29.73
CA ASP A 695 -0.47 21.20 31.08
C ASP A 695 0.83 20.52 31.54
N ILE A 696 1.82 21.33 31.91
CA ILE A 696 3.16 20.85 32.26
C ILE A 696 3.15 19.96 33.52
N GLN A 697 2.22 20.17 34.45
CA GLN A 697 2.15 19.35 35.66
C GLN A 697 1.61 17.94 35.34
N GLN A 698 0.62 17.85 34.46
CA GLN A 698 0.11 16.56 33.96
C GLN A 698 1.17 15.80 33.16
N VAL A 699 1.97 16.50 32.36
CA VAL A 699 3.10 15.92 31.63
C VAL A 699 4.14 15.34 32.61
N ARG A 700 4.56 16.13 33.60
CA ARG A 700 5.54 15.70 34.62
C ARG A 700 5.09 14.48 35.41
N ALA A 701 3.82 14.40 35.75
CA ALA A 701 3.26 13.28 36.51
C ALA A 701 3.38 11.93 35.78
N ARG A 702 3.56 11.94 34.46
CA ARG A 702 3.67 10.75 33.61
C ARG A 702 5.12 10.38 33.24
N LEU A 703 6.10 11.15 33.71
CA LEU A 703 7.51 10.86 33.45
C LEU A 703 7.95 9.55 34.12
N PRO A 704 8.80 8.74 33.45
CA PRO A 704 9.28 7.49 34.02
C PRO A 704 10.19 7.75 35.22
N GLN A 705 9.97 7.00 36.31
CA GLN A 705 10.79 7.08 37.52
C GLN A 705 12.22 6.62 37.24
N LEU A 706 13.19 7.35 37.80
CA LEU A 706 14.61 7.01 37.67
C LEU A 706 14.99 5.88 38.63
N PRO A 707 15.84 4.93 38.21
CA PRO A 707 16.35 3.91 39.09
C PRO A 707 17.21 4.51 40.21
N SER A 708 17.09 3.97 41.42
CA SER A 708 17.94 4.35 42.55
C SER A 708 19.34 3.75 42.38
N VAL A 709 20.37 4.53 42.70
CA VAL A 709 21.74 4.01 42.81
C VAL A 709 21.77 2.97 43.92
N THR A 710 21.96 1.70 43.58
CA THR A 710 22.28 0.68 44.56
C THR A 710 23.68 0.98 45.11
N GLU A 711 23.76 1.58 46.28
CA GLU A 711 24.99 1.57 47.09
C GLU A 711 25.28 0.12 47.52
N SER A 712 25.74 -0.73 46.60
CA SER A 712 26.32 -2.02 46.96
C SER A 712 27.71 -1.76 47.56
N GLY A 713 27.68 -1.44 48.85
CA GLY A 713 28.58 -2.11 49.75
C GLY A 713 29.82 -1.37 50.21
N TRP A 714 29.92 -0.03 50.19
CA TRP A 714 30.97 0.61 51.01
C TRP A 714 30.62 0.55 52.51
N LYS A 715 29.38 0.88 52.89
CA LYS A 715 28.91 0.79 54.29
C LYS A 715 28.74 -0.65 54.80
N GLU A 716 28.32 -1.59 53.95
CA GLU A 716 28.25 -3.03 54.28
C GLU A 716 29.65 -3.68 54.35
N ARG A 717 30.62 -3.26 53.51
CA ARG A 717 32.03 -3.72 53.62
C ARG A 717 32.74 -3.14 54.86
N ILE A 718 32.43 -1.90 55.25
CA ILE A 718 32.92 -1.33 56.53
C ILE A 718 32.29 -2.05 57.73
N LYS A 719 30.98 -2.32 57.71
CA LYS A 719 30.31 -3.07 58.79
C LYS A 719 30.86 -4.48 58.97
N THR A 720 31.34 -5.13 57.91
CA THR A 720 32.01 -6.45 57.98
C THR A 720 33.47 -6.36 58.43
N LEU A 721 34.16 -5.23 58.19
CA LEU A 721 35.50 -4.97 58.72
C LEU A 721 35.51 -4.67 60.24
N PHE A 722 34.49 -4.00 60.76
CA PHE A 722 34.40 -3.63 62.19
C PHE A 722 33.61 -4.62 63.07
N LYS A 723 33.14 -5.75 62.52
CA LYS A 723 32.48 -6.84 63.29
C LYS A 723 33.41 -7.98 63.71
N LYS A 724 34.72 -7.83 63.50
CA LYS A 724 35.74 -8.69 64.12
C LYS A 724 36.56 -7.86 65.11
N GLN A 725 36.03 -7.72 66.32
CA GLN A 725 36.80 -7.65 67.56
C GLN A 725 35.99 -8.31 68.67
#